data_AF-A0A951DMA9-F1
#
_entry.id   AF-A0A951DMA9-F1
#
_cell.length_a   1.000
_cell.length_b   1.000
_cell.length_c   1.000
_cell.angle_alpha   90.00
_cell.angle_beta   90.00
_cell.angle_gamma   90.00
#
_symmetry.space_group_name_H-M   'P 1'
#
loop_
_entity.id
_entity.type
_entity.pdbx_description
1 polymer ?
#
loop_
_entity_poly.entity_id
_entity_poly.type
_entity_poly.pdbx_seq_one_letter_code
_entity_poly.pdbx_strand_id
1 'polypeptide(L)'
;MHQIVDWRRYRRRRPNRAAALAITATAVALVVGAAFTVRTAAGSGFIQASGTQLTLNGAPFRFTGFNDYLLPSTTAGFQCGGAQTDAYRDHVMQEAHDQVGSTVMRTWFFQSYQNGDPNNFSQYDAVLSAAAAHGIMVIPVLGNEWGSCEYNRPQHPLTWYQSGYLAPDPGYPLSYRDFAVRMATHYAGDPRIAFWQLINEAETTAPDGTCDNTAGENALRSFADDVTGAIKQVDPDHLVSLGTMGGGQCGTQGAAYQYVHAGAVDLCEVHDYWGPDNEGDQWNGFAVRQQQCAALNKPLFVGEGALNDSGLQRASEFDTKLGFAFNGGAAGFLIWHKGSTGPYDVQDGDPTEAVMLRWALQVAPPTPTPTPTPTPTPTPTPTPTPTPLPVTSTALAASSNPATVGDTVTLTATVSAGGAGTPDGSVSFADGATSLGSVTLDSTGAASITTPALSVGAHAFSATYAGSAAYAGSTAQLTEQVTQATSSTGVTASPTMPLRGQPVVYSATVAAGSSTAGTPTGTVAFSDDGVVISACSAQPLSSGLTASCTYAQPAAGTHTIAAAYSGDADFVSSVGAVSQAVGMDATTTAASATVNPVASNQPVTYAAAVVVNAPGAGTPKGTVAFADSGHVISACAAVPLSATATATCTVTYTTRGSHSIVATYAGDANDASSVSGTLSELTLGPVNTGAQPMAFWMGDSGQGIVSGGSSSGGVCKSGAWLRTFRPFQDLRSSASCSSVASYVGAVVRAATASNHTTNLLLKGEMLSAALDVYFGGGSGGTKFSTPHGAIGNVNVDVTHVCAMLDGSGGTSTCGGTFGNSSTAFGGATCMTISKLLSYENGVSNSGGSTWYAQNAVLQGMAKDMFDSIAGQTAFIC
;
A
#
# COMPACT_ATOMS: atom_id res chain seq x y z
N MET A 1 14.26 19.83 59.35
CA MET A 1 13.27 19.53 60.41
C MET A 1 11.95 19.23 59.74
N HIS A 2 11.35 18.09 60.10
CA HIS A 2 10.07 17.57 59.62
C HIS A 2 8.89 18.54 59.83
N GLN A 3 7.87 18.52 58.98
CA GLN A 3 6.65 17.74 59.25
C GLN A 3 5.58 17.86 58.14
N ILE A 4 5.09 16.68 57.77
CA ILE A 4 3.81 16.36 57.12
C ILE A 4 2.69 16.59 58.14
N VAL A 5 1.53 17.14 57.76
CA VAL A 5 0.22 16.71 58.30
C VAL A 5 -0.90 16.91 57.26
N ASP A 6 -1.68 15.84 57.09
CA ASP A 6 -2.81 15.59 56.21
C ASP A 6 -4.15 15.65 57.01
N TRP A 7 -5.29 15.60 56.30
CA TRP A 7 -6.58 15.00 56.68
C TRP A 7 -7.87 15.83 56.97
N ARG A 8 -8.88 15.53 56.11
CA ARG A 8 -10.29 15.12 56.33
C ARG A 8 -11.47 16.12 56.52
N ARG A 9 -12.34 16.06 55.48
CA ARG A 9 -13.80 15.74 55.44
C ARG A 9 -14.80 16.45 56.38
N TYR A 10 -15.87 16.99 55.79
CA TYR A 10 -17.22 16.98 56.40
C TYR A 10 -18.36 16.82 55.37
N ARG A 11 -19.45 16.18 55.82
CA ARG A 11 -20.56 15.57 55.04
C ARG A 11 -21.78 16.49 54.81
N ARG A 12 -22.40 16.30 53.63
CA ARG A 12 -23.84 16.26 53.22
C ARG A 12 -24.92 17.02 54.03
N ARG A 13 -25.80 17.74 53.30
CA ARG A 13 -27.28 17.77 53.44
C ARG A 13 -27.95 18.34 52.15
N ARG A 14 -29.06 17.74 51.72
CA ARG A 14 -30.10 18.18 50.73
C ARG A 14 -31.47 18.03 51.45
N PRO A 15 -32.60 18.73 51.12
CA PRO A 15 -33.38 18.48 49.87
C PRO A 15 -34.42 19.54 49.37
N ASN A 16 -35.14 19.18 48.27
CA ASN A 16 -36.50 19.57 47.77
C ASN A 16 -36.68 20.76 46.78
N ARG A 17 -36.99 20.52 45.48
CA ARG A 17 -38.31 20.32 44.74
C ARG A 17 -38.91 21.68 44.30
N ALA A 18 -39.39 21.99 43.08
CA ALA A 18 -39.82 21.22 41.90
C ALA A 18 -39.97 22.14 40.63
N ALA A 19 -40.15 21.51 39.45
CA ALA A 19 -40.71 21.95 38.13
C ALA A 19 -39.69 21.73 36.98
N ALA A 20 -39.71 20.65 36.18
CA ALA A 20 -40.69 20.03 35.28
C ALA A 20 -40.28 20.19 33.79
N LEU A 21 -40.02 19.04 33.13
CA LEU A 21 -40.11 18.68 31.69
C LEU A 21 -39.25 19.45 30.65
N ALA A 22 -38.60 18.87 29.65
CA ALA A 22 -38.32 17.49 29.22
C ALA A 22 -37.16 17.54 28.19
N ILE A 23 -36.25 16.57 28.19
CA ILE A 23 -35.55 15.97 27.02
C ILE A 23 -34.82 14.74 27.58
N THR A 24 -35.20 13.56 27.10
CA THR A 24 -34.68 12.26 27.49
C THR A 24 -33.29 12.03 26.90
N ALA A 25 -32.28 11.95 27.76
CA ALA A 25 -31.01 11.29 27.49
C ALA A 25 -30.80 10.22 28.58
N THR A 26 -30.91 8.95 28.21
CA THR A 26 -30.53 7.84 29.08
C THR A 26 -29.32 7.17 28.46
N ALA A 27 -28.15 7.45 29.03
CA ALA A 27 -26.94 6.66 28.81
C ALA A 27 -27.13 5.30 29.51
N VAL A 28 -27.16 4.23 28.73
CA VAL A 28 -27.01 2.86 29.22
C VAL A 28 -25.54 2.49 29.09
N ALA A 29 -24.90 2.23 30.22
CA ALA A 29 -23.62 1.56 30.26
C ALA A 29 -23.82 0.12 29.73
N LEU A 30 -23.25 -0.18 28.57
CA LEU A 30 -23.18 -1.53 28.03
C LEU A 30 -21.87 -2.16 28.48
N VAL A 31 -21.99 -3.08 29.44
CA VAL A 31 -21.01 -4.13 29.68
C VAL A 31 -21.00 -5.00 28.42
N VAL A 32 -20.02 -4.78 27.54
CA VAL A 32 -19.74 -5.71 26.43
C VAL A 32 -18.92 -6.85 27.01
N GLY A 33 -19.62 -7.77 27.68
CA GLY A 33 -19.20 -9.16 27.80
C GLY A 33 -19.89 -9.94 26.70
N ALA A 34 -19.55 -9.67 25.44
CA ALA A 34 -19.86 -10.60 24.37
C ALA A 34 -18.89 -11.77 24.55
N ALA A 35 -19.39 -12.87 25.10
CA ALA A 35 -18.76 -14.16 24.92
C ALA A 35 -18.60 -14.35 23.40
N PHE A 36 -17.36 -14.27 22.92
CA PHE A 36 -17.01 -14.81 21.62
C PHE A 36 -17.32 -16.30 21.70
N THR A 37 -18.49 -16.71 21.20
CA THR A 37 -18.60 -18.04 20.62
C THR A 37 -17.66 -18.05 19.43
N VAL A 38 -16.44 -18.51 19.67
CA VAL A 38 -15.54 -19.01 18.64
C VAL A 38 -16.34 -20.07 17.90
N ARG A 39 -16.87 -19.69 16.71
CA ARG A 39 -17.25 -20.69 15.72
C ARG A 39 -15.95 -21.40 15.36
N THR A 40 -15.78 -22.62 15.84
CA THR A 40 -14.83 -23.56 15.24
C THR A 40 -15.27 -23.75 13.80
N ALA A 41 -14.62 -23.05 12.87
CA ALA A 41 -14.85 -23.22 11.45
C ALA A 41 -14.43 -24.64 11.09
N ALA A 42 -15.40 -25.48 10.74
CA ALA A 42 -15.12 -26.68 9.99
C ALA A 42 -14.73 -26.24 8.56
N GLY A 43 -13.46 -26.42 8.19
CA GLY A 43 -13.00 -26.55 6.79
C GLY A 43 -12.72 -25.27 6.00
N SER A 44 -12.02 -24.25 6.53
CA SER A 44 -11.61 -23.08 5.73
C SER A 44 -10.56 -23.37 4.67
N GLY A 45 -9.77 -24.44 4.79
CA GLY A 45 -8.63 -24.73 3.91
C GLY A 45 -7.39 -23.87 4.15
N PHE A 46 -7.55 -22.69 4.74
CA PHE A 46 -6.45 -21.76 5.07
C PHE A 46 -5.83 -21.99 6.45
N ILE A 47 -4.53 -21.72 6.54
CA ILE A 47 -3.81 -21.61 7.81
C ILE A 47 -4.22 -20.30 8.50
N GLN A 48 -4.54 -20.38 9.77
CA GLN A 48 -4.93 -19.24 10.61
C GLN A 48 -3.99 -19.11 11.81
N ALA A 49 -3.81 -17.89 12.31
CA ALA A 49 -3.09 -17.64 13.55
C ALA A 49 -4.07 -17.63 14.75
N SER A 50 -3.74 -18.38 15.79
CA SER A 50 -4.46 -18.40 17.06
C SER A 50 -3.48 -18.25 18.21
N GLY A 51 -3.30 -17.00 18.65
CA GLY A 51 -2.22 -16.63 19.57
C GLY A 51 -0.86 -16.97 18.98
N THR A 52 -0.01 -17.68 19.73
CA THR A 52 1.33 -18.09 19.27
C THR A 52 1.34 -19.38 18.45
N GLN A 53 0.18 -19.90 18.05
CA GLN A 53 0.05 -21.15 17.30
C GLN A 53 -0.62 -20.93 15.95
N LEU A 54 -0.33 -21.82 15.00
CA LEU A 54 -1.10 -21.92 13.77
C LEU A 54 -2.20 -22.96 13.93
N THR A 55 -3.28 -22.77 13.17
CA THR A 55 -4.36 -23.73 13.05
C THR A 55 -4.75 -23.92 11.60
N LEU A 56 -5.08 -25.14 11.20
CA LEU A 56 -5.62 -25.47 9.88
C LEU A 56 -6.94 -26.22 10.10
N ASN A 57 -8.02 -25.73 9.49
CA ASN A 57 -9.37 -26.28 9.68
C ASN A 57 -9.79 -26.39 11.17
N GLY A 58 -9.36 -25.42 11.99
CA GLY A 58 -9.65 -25.36 13.42
C GLY A 58 -8.81 -26.30 14.30
N ALA A 59 -7.93 -27.12 13.72
CA ALA A 59 -6.99 -27.96 14.47
C ALA A 59 -5.61 -27.29 14.57
N PRO A 60 -4.85 -27.47 15.67
CA PRO A 60 -3.47 -27.01 15.74
C PRO A 60 -2.65 -27.52 14.55
N PHE A 61 -1.90 -26.62 13.93
CA PHE A 61 -1.10 -26.90 12.76
C PHE A 61 0.36 -26.55 13.05
N ARG A 62 1.23 -27.50 12.77
CA ARG A 62 2.68 -27.32 12.77
C ARG A 62 3.23 -27.98 11.52
N PHE A 63 4.29 -27.43 10.96
CA PHE A 63 4.84 -27.92 9.70
C PHE A 63 6.35 -28.02 9.70
N THR A 64 6.85 -28.98 8.94
CA THR A 64 8.23 -29.08 8.50
C THR A 64 8.25 -29.05 6.97
N GLY A 65 9.38 -28.64 6.40
CA GLY A 65 9.52 -28.63 4.95
C GLY A 65 10.88 -28.13 4.47
N PHE A 66 10.93 -27.79 3.19
CA PHE A 66 12.13 -27.29 2.53
C PHE A 66 11.91 -25.95 1.87
N ASN A 67 13.02 -25.27 1.66
CA ASN A 67 13.16 -24.26 0.62
C ASN A 67 13.60 -24.93 -0.69
N ASP A 68 13.06 -24.49 -1.81
CA ASP A 68 13.64 -24.70 -3.14
C ASP A 68 13.34 -23.46 -3.98
N TYR A 69 14.32 -22.55 -4.06
CA TYR A 69 14.15 -21.25 -4.71
C TYR A 69 14.05 -21.36 -6.25
N LEU A 70 14.36 -22.52 -6.84
CA LEU A 70 14.44 -22.69 -8.30
C LEU A 70 13.12 -23.11 -8.95
N LEU A 71 12.16 -23.62 -8.17
CA LEU A 71 10.91 -24.20 -8.70
C LEU A 71 10.20 -23.32 -9.75
N PRO A 72 10.09 -21.98 -9.58
CA PRO A 72 9.37 -21.13 -10.52
C PRO A 72 10.22 -20.70 -11.74
N SER A 73 11.48 -21.12 -11.83
CA SER A 73 12.38 -20.73 -12.92
C SER A 73 11.88 -21.25 -14.28
N THR A 74 11.71 -20.33 -15.23
CA THR A 74 11.15 -20.62 -16.57
C THR A 74 12.17 -20.62 -17.70
N THR A 75 13.36 -20.06 -17.48
CA THR A 75 14.28 -19.72 -18.58
C THR A 75 15.69 -20.25 -18.28
N ALA A 76 16.26 -21.02 -19.21
CA ALA A 76 17.61 -21.55 -19.06
C ALA A 76 18.65 -20.42 -19.02
N GLY A 77 19.35 -20.27 -17.89
CA GLY A 77 20.41 -19.28 -17.73
C GLY A 77 19.92 -17.89 -17.31
N PHE A 78 18.67 -17.74 -16.87
CA PHE A 78 18.17 -16.50 -16.32
C PHE A 78 18.43 -16.43 -14.80
N GLN A 79 19.33 -15.52 -14.40
CA GLN A 79 19.64 -14.98 -13.05
C GLN A 79 19.93 -15.93 -11.89
N CYS A 80 19.26 -17.09 -11.78
CA CYS A 80 19.46 -18.06 -10.71
C CYS A 80 19.55 -19.52 -11.13
N GLY A 81 19.29 -19.87 -12.40
CA GLY A 81 19.45 -21.26 -12.82
C GLY A 81 18.85 -21.60 -14.18
N GLY A 82 18.69 -22.90 -14.43
CA GLY A 82 18.00 -23.44 -15.60
C GLY A 82 16.48 -23.30 -15.51
N ALA A 83 15.79 -23.43 -16.65
CA ALA A 83 14.34 -23.61 -16.65
C ALA A 83 13.99 -24.95 -15.99
N GLN A 84 13.08 -24.94 -15.01
CA GLN A 84 12.63 -26.17 -14.36
C GLN A 84 11.48 -26.81 -15.14
N THR A 85 11.53 -28.13 -15.26
CA THR A 85 10.48 -28.93 -15.90
C THR A 85 9.41 -29.31 -14.89
N ASP A 86 8.20 -29.62 -15.36
CA ASP A 86 7.14 -30.13 -14.48
C ASP A 86 7.54 -31.44 -13.81
N ALA A 87 8.32 -32.28 -14.49
CA ALA A 87 8.87 -33.50 -13.92
C ALA A 87 9.85 -33.23 -12.75
N TYR A 88 10.65 -32.16 -12.82
CA TYR A 88 11.50 -31.76 -11.70
C TYR A 88 10.67 -31.27 -10.51
N ARG A 89 9.67 -30.40 -10.76
CA ARG A 89 8.78 -29.91 -9.70
C ARG A 89 8.04 -31.06 -9.03
N ASP A 90 7.48 -31.98 -9.81
CA ASP A 90 6.78 -33.16 -9.31
C ASP A 90 7.71 -34.06 -8.50
N HIS A 91 8.92 -34.34 -9.00
CA HIS A 91 9.93 -35.11 -8.27
C HIS A 91 10.29 -34.50 -6.92
N VAL A 92 10.56 -33.19 -6.88
CA VAL A 92 10.90 -32.48 -5.62
C VAL A 92 9.74 -32.54 -4.63
N MET A 93 8.51 -32.31 -5.09
CA MET A 93 7.31 -32.35 -4.23
C MET A 93 7.01 -33.76 -3.73
N GLN A 94 7.14 -34.76 -4.61
CA GLN A 94 6.99 -36.16 -4.26
C GLN A 94 8.00 -36.58 -3.20
N GLU A 95 9.29 -36.29 -3.40
CA GLU A 95 10.33 -36.65 -2.45
C GLU A 95 10.11 -35.96 -1.09
N ALA A 96 9.77 -34.66 -1.11
CA ALA A 96 9.48 -33.91 0.10
C ALA A 96 8.24 -34.45 0.85
N HIS A 97 7.25 -34.99 0.15
CA HIS A 97 6.09 -35.64 0.78
C HIS A 97 6.42 -37.04 1.29
N ASP A 98 6.92 -37.91 0.42
CA ASP A 98 7.08 -39.35 0.67
C ASP A 98 8.21 -39.65 1.66
N GLN A 99 9.36 -38.97 1.53
CA GLN A 99 10.53 -39.23 2.38
C GLN A 99 10.56 -38.38 3.65
N VAL A 100 9.91 -37.21 3.61
CA VAL A 100 10.05 -36.19 4.66
C VAL A 100 8.73 -35.84 5.36
N GLY A 101 7.58 -36.18 4.77
CA GLY A 101 6.27 -35.79 5.32
C GLY A 101 6.06 -34.28 5.32
N SER A 102 6.69 -33.56 4.38
CA SER A 102 6.54 -32.12 4.27
C SER A 102 5.10 -31.76 3.95
N THR A 103 4.59 -30.73 4.61
CA THR A 103 3.25 -30.17 4.36
C THR A 103 3.31 -28.74 3.84
N VAL A 104 4.49 -28.11 3.92
CA VAL A 104 4.73 -26.75 3.46
C VAL A 104 6.06 -26.69 2.71
N MET A 105 6.13 -25.92 1.63
CA MET A 105 7.35 -25.63 0.89
C MET A 105 7.47 -24.14 0.63
N ARG A 106 8.69 -23.58 0.68
CA ARG A 106 8.93 -22.15 0.50
C ARG A 106 9.76 -21.90 -0.76
N THR A 107 9.33 -20.95 -1.61
CA THR A 107 9.93 -20.72 -2.94
C THR A 107 9.63 -19.33 -3.52
N TRP A 108 10.43 -18.90 -4.52
CA TRP A 108 10.55 -17.49 -4.93
C TRP A 108 9.57 -17.12 -6.03
N PHE A 109 8.51 -16.40 -5.68
CA PHE A 109 7.51 -15.91 -6.62
C PHE A 109 7.85 -14.47 -7.04
N PHE A 110 9.07 -14.25 -7.51
CA PHE A 110 9.54 -12.91 -7.89
C PHE A 110 9.01 -12.46 -9.24
N GLN A 111 8.81 -11.16 -9.39
CA GLN A 111 8.36 -10.53 -10.63
C GLN A 111 9.26 -10.86 -11.84
N SER A 112 10.53 -11.20 -11.62
CA SER A 112 11.48 -11.53 -12.67
C SER A 112 11.09 -12.78 -13.47
N TYR A 113 10.38 -13.71 -12.83
CA TYR A 113 9.89 -14.92 -13.49
C TYR A 113 8.69 -14.67 -14.40
N GLN A 114 8.04 -13.51 -14.31
CA GLN A 114 6.97 -13.11 -15.23
C GLN A 114 7.49 -12.70 -16.62
N ASN A 115 8.83 -12.61 -16.80
CA ASN A 115 9.50 -12.29 -18.06
C ASN A 115 8.99 -10.99 -18.72
N GLY A 116 8.68 -9.98 -17.91
CA GLY A 116 8.22 -8.66 -18.36
C GLY A 116 6.72 -8.56 -18.68
N ASP A 117 5.96 -9.66 -18.65
CA ASP A 117 4.50 -9.62 -18.74
C ASP A 117 3.88 -9.75 -17.34
N PRO A 118 3.33 -8.68 -16.74
CA PRO A 118 2.74 -8.75 -15.40
C PRO A 118 1.51 -9.69 -15.29
N ASN A 119 1.00 -10.24 -16.40
CA ASN A 119 -0.09 -11.22 -16.42
C ASN A 119 0.39 -12.67 -16.52
N ASN A 120 1.69 -12.92 -16.61
CA ASN A 120 2.21 -14.27 -16.74
C ASN A 120 2.39 -14.92 -15.36
N PHE A 121 1.42 -15.76 -14.99
CA PHE A 121 1.38 -16.52 -13.74
C PHE A 121 1.74 -18.01 -13.92
N SER A 122 1.93 -18.46 -15.16
CA SER A 122 1.99 -19.88 -15.53
C SER A 122 3.03 -20.70 -14.75
N GLN A 123 4.17 -20.10 -14.44
CA GLN A 123 5.24 -20.72 -13.69
C GLN A 123 4.92 -20.92 -12.22
N TYR A 124 4.18 -19.98 -11.63
CA TYR A 124 3.71 -20.07 -10.26
C TYR A 124 2.59 -21.11 -10.17
N ASP A 125 1.68 -21.13 -11.15
CA ASP A 125 0.61 -22.12 -11.27
C ASP A 125 1.17 -23.54 -11.40
N ALA A 126 2.25 -23.73 -12.15
CA ALA A 126 2.92 -25.02 -12.27
C ALA A 126 3.47 -25.50 -10.92
N VAL A 127 4.05 -24.60 -10.13
CA VAL A 127 4.55 -24.92 -8.79
C VAL A 127 3.41 -25.25 -7.84
N LEU A 128 2.35 -24.43 -7.79
CA LEU A 128 1.19 -24.67 -6.94
C LEU A 128 0.46 -25.97 -7.32
N SER A 129 0.41 -26.30 -8.61
CA SER A 129 -0.22 -27.53 -9.10
C SER A 129 0.60 -28.77 -8.72
N ALA A 130 1.93 -28.72 -8.87
CA ALA A 130 2.81 -29.79 -8.42
C ALA A 130 2.72 -29.98 -6.89
N ALA A 131 2.75 -28.90 -6.10
CA ALA A 131 2.62 -28.98 -4.65
C ALA A 131 1.27 -29.59 -4.22
N ALA A 132 0.16 -29.15 -4.83
CA ALA A 132 -1.18 -29.64 -4.52
C ALA A 132 -1.37 -31.13 -4.83
N ALA A 133 -0.70 -31.66 -5.87
CA ALA A 133 -0.75 -33.09 -6.21
C ALA A 133 -0.22 -33.99 -5.07
N HIS A 134 0.63 -33.43 -4.20
CA HIS A 134 1.25 -34.11 -3.06
C HIS A 134 0.75 -33.56 -1.70
N GLY A 135 -0.32 -32.76 -1.69
CA GLY A 135 -0.87 -32.20 -0.45
C GLY A 135 0.05 -31.20 0.26
N ILE A 136 0.96 -30.56 -0.47
CA ILE A 136 1.89 -29.54 0.05
C ILE A 136 1.32 -28.14 -0.23
N MET A 137 1.37 -27.26 0.78
CA MET A 137 1.10 -25.83 0.63
C MET A 137 2.39 -25.05 0.33
N VAL A 138 2.28 -23.90 -0.34
CA VAL A 138 3.44 -23.10 -0.73
C VAL A 138 3.49 -21.77 0.02
N ILE A 139 4.66 -21.39 0.52
CA ILE A 139 4.98 -20.02 0.97
C ILE A 139 5.66 -19.29 -0.20
N PRO A 140 4.91 -18.50 -0.97
CA PRO A 140 5.47 -17.64 -2.01
C PRO A 140 6.17 -16.43 -1.42
N VAL A 141 7.45 -16.27 -1.77
CA VAL A 141 8.26 -15.09 -1.42
C VAL A 141 8.25 -14.08 -2.56
N LEU A 142 7.87 -12.84 -2.29
CA LEU A 142 7.50 -11.86 -3.33
C LEU A 142 8.65 -10.97 -3.81
N GLY A 143 9.77 -10.91 -3.08
CA GLY A 143 10.98 -10.22 -3.51
C GLY A 143 12.20 -10.66 -2.70
N ASN A 144 13.39 -10.20 -3.07
CA ASN A 144 14.63 -10.63 -2.42
C ASN A 144 15.52 -9.48 -1.99
N GLU A 145 15.87 -9.38 -0.71
CA GLU A 145 16.75 -8.32 -0.22
C GLU A 145 18.04 -8.20 -1.04
N TRP A 146 18.64 -9.33 -1.43
CA TRP A 146 19.95 -9.39 -2.08
C TRP A 146 19.94 -9.19 -3.60
N GLY A 147 18.77 -9.09 -4.23
CA GLY A 147 18.65 -9.00 -5.69
C GLY A 147 19.03 -10.27 -6.47
N SER A 148 19.36 -11.38 -5.79
CA SER A 148 19.59 -12.66 -6.46
C SER A 148 18.28 -13.15 -7.10
N CYS A 149 18.37 -13.68 -8.30
CA CYS A 149 17.22 -14.08 -9.12
C CYS A 149 16.35 -12.91 -9.61
N GLU A 150 16.84 -11.67 -9.48
CA GLU A 150 16.18 -10.44 -9.91
C GLU A 150 17.06 -9.65 -10.90
N TYR A 151 16.49 -8.65 -11.60
CA TYR A 151 17.16 -7.92 -12.68
C TYR A 151 18.34 -7.05 -12.24
N ASN A 152 19.52 -7.67 -12.06
CA ASN A 152 20.83 -7.02 -11.82
C ASN A 152 20.73 -5.84 -10.84
N ARG A 153 20.00 -6.05 -9.76
CA ARG A 153 19.74 -5.00 -8.77
C ARG A 153 20.63 -5.24 -7.54
N PRO A 154 21.15 -4.17 -6.93
CA PRO A 154 21.89 -4.28 -5.66
C PRO A 154 20.94 -4.61 -4.51
N GLN A 155 21.51 -4.82 -3.32
CA GLN A 155 20.73 -4.89 -2.09
C GLN A 155 19.82 -3.67 -1.93
N HIS A 156 18.64 -3.86 -1.35
CA HIS A 156 17.72 -2.75 -1.08
C HIS A 156 18.29 -1.75 -0.05
N PRO A 157 18.48 -0.48 -0.44
CA PRO A 157 18.88 0.53 0.53
C PRO A 157 17.70 0.93 1.43
N LEU A 158 18.01 1.56 2.57
CA LEU A 158 17.02 2.19 3.45
C LEU A 158 15.97 3.05 2.70
N THR A 159 16.41 3.85 1.72
CA THR A 159 15.51 4.71 0.92
C THR A 159 14.49 3.91 0.10
N TRP A 160 14.82 2.66 -0.25
CA TRP A 160 13.89 1.79 -0.94
C TRP A 160 12.73 1.41 -0.03
N TYR A 161 13.01 0.98 1.20
CA TYR A 161 11.96 0.68 2.20
C TYR A 161 11.16 1.91 2.64
N GLN A 162 11.74 3.11 2.59
CA GLN A 162 11.03 4.35 2.92
C GLN A 162 9.98 4.74 1.87
N SER A 163 10.29 4.55 0.58
CA SER A 163 9.38 4.94 -0.50
C SER A 163 9.67 4.32 -1.87
N GLY A 164 10.86 3.76 -2.09
CA GLY A 164 11.26 3.22 -3.39
C GLY A 164 10.39 2.04 -3.86
N TYR A 165 9.88 1.21 -2.94
CA TYR A 165 8.99 0.09 -3.26
C TYR A 165 7.64 0.51 -3.90
N LEU A 166 7.31 1.80 -3.85
CA LEU A 166 6.13 2.41 -4.49
C LEU A 166 6.37 2.78 -5.96
N ALA A 167 7.61 2.67 -6.45
CA ALA A 167 7.96 2.86 -7.84
C ALA A 167 8.46 1.54 -8.46
N PRO A 168 8.32 1.34 -9.77
CA PRO A 168 8.94 0.20 -10.46
C PRO A 168 10.46 0.24 -10.32
N ASP A 169 11.03 -0.87 -9.85
CA ASP A 169 12.48 -1.08 -9.86
C ASP A 169 12.99 -1.18 -11.31
N PRO A 170 14.27 -0.86 -11.58
CA PRO A 170 14.84 -0.96 -12.92
C PRO A 170 14.64 -2.34 -13.55
N GLY A 171 14.00 -2.38 -14.72
CA GLY A 171 13.72 -3.63 -15.45
C GLY A 171 12.38 -4.28 -15.12
N TYR A 172 11.61 -3.73 -14.18
CA TYR A 172 10.29 -4.23 -13.81
C TYR A 172 9.14 -3.35 -14.33
N PRO A 173 8.03 -3.96 -14.81
CA PRO A 173 6.85 -3.22 -15.24
C PRO A 173 6.01 -2.64 -14.08
N LEU A 174 6.10 -3.22 -12.88
CA LEU A 174 5.32 -2.81 -11.71
C LEU A 174 6.21 -2.37 -10.55
N SER A 175 5.68 -1.47 -9.72
CA SER A 175 6.23 -1.26 -8.37
C SER A 175 6.17 -2.56 -7.58
N TYR A 176 7.04 -2.73 -6.58
CA TYR A 176 6.99 -3.91 -5.73
C TYR A 176 5.63 -4.03 -5.03
N ARG A 177 5.09 -2.91 -4.54
CA ARG A 177 3.76 -2.90 -3.90
C ARG A 177 2.66 -3.37 -4.85
N ASP A 178 2.63 -2.87 -6.08
CA ASP A 178 1.63 -3.27 -7.07
C ASP A 178 1.79 -4.73 -7.49
N PHE A 179 3.02 -5.21 -7.59
CA PHE A 179 3.31 -6.61 -7.85
C PHE A 179 2.78 -7.52 -6.71
N ALA A 180 3.07 -7.18 -5.46
CA ALA A 180 2.62 -7.94 -4.30
C ALA A 180 1.08 -7.98 -4.21
N VAL A 181 0.41 -6.84 -4.39
CA VAL A 181 -1.06 -6.75 -4.44
C VAL A 181 -1.61 -7.56 -5.60
N ARG A 182 -0.95 -7.55 -6.76
CA ARG A 182 -1.38 -8.31 -7.94
C ARG A 182 -1.28 -9.81 -7.72
N MET A 183 -0.20 -10.29 -7.12
CA MET A 183 -0.04 -11.71 -6.74
C MET A 183 -1.12 -12.13 -5.75
N ALA A 184 -1.32 -11.35 -4.69
CA ALA A 184 -2.38 -11.59 -3.71
C ALA A 184 -3.77 -11.58 -4.33
N THR A 185 -4.07 -10.63 -5.22
CA THR A 185 -5.36 -10.56 -5.92
C THR A 185 -5.60 -11.80 -6.80
N HIS A 186 -4.56 -12.26 -7.51
CA HIS A 186 -4.69 -13.39 -8.42
C HIS A 186 -4.93 -14.71 -7.68
N TYR A 187 -4.26 -14.90 -6.54
CA TYR A 187 -4.34 -16.11 -5.73
C TYR A 187 -5.21 -15.99 -4.48
N ALA A 188 -6.00 -14.92 -4.37
CA ALA A 188 -6.94 -14.74 -3.28
C ALA A 188 -7.90 -15.94 -3.21
N GLY A 189 -8.01 -16.55 -2.04
CA GLY A 189 -8.85 -17.72 -1.84
C GLY A 189 -8.28 -19.05 -2.36
N ASP A 190 -7.02 -19.10 -2.77
CA ASP A 190 -6.35 -20.35 -3.16
C ASP A 190 -5.71 -21.07 -1.96
N PRO A 191 -6.29 -22.15 -1.42
CA PRO A 191 -5.78 -22.82 -0.21
C PRO A 191 -4.48 -23.60 -0.44
N ARG A 192 -3.94 -23.59 -1.68
CA ARG A 192 -2.60 -24.13 -1.97
C ARG A 192 -1.50 -23.21 -1.45
N ILE A 193 -1.81 -21.94 -1.18
CA ILE A 193 -0.88 -21.01 -0.54
C ILE A 193 -0.98 -21.16 0.97
N ALA A 194 0.16 -21.36 1.63
CA ALA A 194 0.23 -21.40 3.09
C ALA A 194 0.03 -19.99 3.67
N PHE A 195 0.88 -19.05 3.23
CA PHE A 195 0.84 -17.63 3.57
C PHE A 195 1.87 -16.85 2.72
N TRP A 196 1.71 -15.54 2.62
CA TRP A 196 2.63 -14.67 1.87
C TRP A 196 3.87 -14.33 2.68
N GLN A 197 5.01 -14.22 1.99
CA GLN A 197 6.20 -13.60 2.53
C GLN A 197 6.62 -12.42 1.67
N LEU A 198 6.78 -11.26 2.31
CA LEU A 198 7.05 -10.02 1.60
C LEU A 198 8.43 -10.06 0.93
N ILE A 199 9.51 -10.09 1.70
CA ILE A 199 10.87 -10.00 1.18
C ILE A 199 11.71 -11.11 1.82
N ASN A 200 12.42 -11.89 1.01
CA ASN A 200 13.46 -12.77 1.51
C ASN A 200 14.55 -11.95 2.20
N GLU A 201 14.79 -12.21 3.49
CA GLU A 201 15.87 -11.64 4.30
C GLU A 201 15.85 -10.10 4.45
N ALA A 202 14.65 -9.52 4.63
CA ALA A 202 14.46 -8.07 4.73
C ALA A 202 15.36 -7.40 5.78
N GLU A 203 16.17 -6.43 5.35
CA GLU A 203 16.98 -5.57 6.22
C GLU A 203 17.28 -4.22 5.55
N THR A 204 17.97 -3.30 6.23
CA THR A 204 18.29 -1.98 5.68
C THR A 204 19.79 -1.65 5.73
N THR A 205 20.65 -2.66 5.66
CA THR A 205 22.10 -2.48 5.68
C THR A 205 22.53 -1.77 4.40
N ALA A 206 23.31 -0.69 4.52
CA ALA A 206 23.81 0.01 3.34
C ALA A 206 24.84 -0.86 2.59
N PRO A 207 25.03 -0.66 1.27
CA PRO A 207 26.00 -1.45 0.49
C PRO A 207 27.45 -1.40 1.00
N ASP A 208 27.81 -0.38 1.79
CA ASP A 208 29.12 -0.25 2.43
C ASP A 208 29.20 -0.91 3.83
N GLY A 209 28.15 -1.61 4.26
CA GLY A 209 28.01 -2.27 5.54
C GLY A 209 27.57 -1.36 6.69
N THR A 210 27.29 -0.07 6.43
CA THR A 210 26.81 0.84 7.48
C THR A 210 25.34 0.58 7.83
N CYS A 211 24.98 0.81 9.10
CA CYS A 211 23.63 0.58 9.60
C CYS A 211 23.14 1.76 10.45
N ASP A 212 22.00 2.33 10.05
CA ASP A 212 21.14 3.17 10.90
C ASP A 212 19.94 2.35 11.36
N ASN A 213 20.08 1.70 12.52
CA ASN A 213 19.08 0.76 12.99
C ASN A 213 17.73 1.43 13.32
N THR A 214 17.72 2.69 13.78
CA THR A 214 16.48 3.40 14.13
C THR A 214 15.74 3.88 12.89
N ALA A 215 16.45 4.37 11.87
CA ALA A 215 15.80 4.66 10.60
C ALA A 215 15.33 3.36 9.92
N GLY A 216 16.13 2.30 10.01
CA GLY A 216 15.83 0.97 9.48
C GLY A 216 14.57 0.35 10.07
N GLU A 217 14.45 0.30 11.41
CA GLU A 217 13.29 -0.32 12.08
C GLU A 217 11.98 0.40 11.74
N ASN A 218 12.02 1.73 11.59
CA ASN A 218 10.86 2.52 11.18
C ASN A 218 10.50 2.30 9.71
N ALA A 219 11.50 2.20 8.82
CA ALA A 219 11.28 1.95 7.40
C ALA A 219 10.73 0.54 7.17
N LEU A 220 11.33 -0.50 7.76
CA LEU A 220 10.84 -1.88 7.67
C LEU A 220 9.42 -2.00 8.23
N ARG A 221 9.14 -1.38 9.38
CA ARG A 221 7.81 -1.38 9.98
C ARG A 221 6.78 -0.71 9.07
N SER A 222 7.10 0.47 8.54
CA SER A 222 6.18 1.21 7.65
C SER A 222 5.94 0.48 6.34
N PHE A 223 6.98 -0.10 5.74
CA PHE A 223 6.88 -0.93 4.53
C PHE A 223 6.01 -2.16 4.78
N ALA A 224 6.29 -2.91 5.85
CA ALA A 224 5.54 -4.11 6.19
C ALA A 224 4.07 -3.79 6.46
N ASP A 225 3.78 -2.70 7.18
CA ASP A 225 2.40 -2.27 7.47
C ASP A 225 1.64 -1.86 6.20
N ASP A 226 2.28 -1.12 5.29
CA ASP A 226 1.64 -0.70 4.04
C ASP A 226 1.39 -1.88 3.10
N VAL A 227 2.42 -2.69 2.79
CA VAL A 227 2.29 -3.78 1.83
C VAL A 227 1.38 -4.88 2.38
N THR A 228 1.49 -5.23 3.67
CA THR A 228 0.55 -6.18 4.29
C THR A 228 -0.86 -5.62 4.30
N GLY A 229 -1.05 -4.35 4.63
CA GLY A 229 -2.36 -3.70 4.58
C GLY A 229 -2.96 -3.75 3.17
N ALA A 230 -2.15 -3.55 2.14
CA ALA A 230 -2.57 -3.64 0.74
C ALA A 230 -2.92 -5.07 0.31
N ILE A 231 -2.11 -6.07 0.69
CA ILE A 231 -2.40 -7.50 0.46
C ILE A 231 -3.71 -7.88 1.15
N LYS A 232 -3.89 -7.54 2.43
CA LYS A 232 -5.09 -7.88 3.21
C LYS A 232 -6.38 -7.26 2.70
N GLN A 233 -6.31 -6.19 1.89
CA GLN A 233 -7.49 -5.62 1.23
C GLN A 233 -8.03 -6.53 0.11
N VAL A 234 -7.15 -7.29 -0.55
CA VAL A 234 -7.49 -8.16 -1.68
C VAL A 234 -7.49 -9.64 -1.32
N ASP A 235 -6.74 -10.03 -0.28
CA ASP A 235 -6.60 -11.39 0.23
C ASP A 235 -6.61 -11.38 1.78
N PRO A 236 -7.80 -11.36 2.40
CA PRO A 236 -7.92 -11.31 3.85
C PRO A 236 -7.61 -12.64 4.55
N ASP A 237 -7.64 -13.76 3.82
CA ASP A 237 -7.59 -15.12 4.39
C ASP A 237 -6.15 -15.61 4.63
N HIS A 238 -5.23 -15.36 3.70
CA HIS A 238 -3.83 -15.78 3.86
C HIS A 238 -3.09 -14.92 4.88
N LEU A 239 -2.29 -15.56 5.74
CA LEU A 239 -1.39 -14.84 6.65
C LEU A 239 -0.25 -14.15 5.87
N VAL A 240 0.43 -13.20 6.50
CA VAL A 240 1.58 -12.48 5.92
C VAL A 240 2.76 -12.45 6.90
N SER A 241 3.96 -12.72 6.38
CA SER A 241 5.24 -12.62 7.08
C SER A 241 6.15 -11.60 6.38
N LEU A 242 7.04 -10.94 7.13
CA LEU A 242 7.99 -9.99 6.54
C LEU A 242 9.14 -10.69 5.82
N GLY A 243 9.68 -11.77 6.39
CA GLY A 243 10.86 -12.44 5.88
C GLY A 243 12.20 -12.03 6.48
N THR A 244 12.22 -11.67 7.77
CA THR A 244 13.45 -11.29 8.45
C THR A 244 14.33 -12.49 8.77
N MET A 245 15.65 -12.34 8.59
CA MET A 245 16.63 -13.35 9.02
C MET A 245 16.71 -13.51 10.55
N GLY A 246 16.50 -12.43 11.30
CA GLY A 246 16.76 -12.44 12.74
C GLY A 246 16.76 -11.03 13.31
N GLY A 247 17.40 -10.85 14.46
CA GLY A 247 17.44 -9.56 15.15
C GLY A 247 18.85 -8.98 15.27
N GLY A 248 19.74 -9.34 14.35
CA GLY A 248 21.11 -8.81 14.25
C GLY A 248 21.29 -7.91 13.02
N GLN A 249 20.38 -8.05 12.05
CA GLN A 249 20.35 -7.32 10.79
C GLN A 249 19.90 -5.88 10.99
N CYS A 250 20.31 -4.99 10.08
CA CYS A 250 19.99 -3.58 10.23
C CYS A 250 18.49 -3.35 10.14
N GLY A 251 17.94 -2.65 11.14
CA GLY A 251 16.50 -2.41 11.27
C GLY A 251 15.78 -3.45 12.12
N THR A 252 16.43 -4.57 12.49
CA THR A 252 15.86 -5.58 13.40
C THR A 252 16.72 -5.82 14.63
N GLN A 253 17.76 -5.01 14.88
CA GLN A 253 18.67 -5.20 16.01
C GLN A 253 17.98 -5.17 17.38
N GLY A 254 18.09 -6.27 18.14
CA GLY A 254 17.62 -6.37 19.52
C GLY A 254 16.10 -6.15 19.67
N ALA A 255 15.70 -5.03 20.29
CA ALA A 255 14.29 -4.68 20.51
C ALA A 255 13.57 -4.29 19.21
N ALA A 256 14.32 -3.86 18.18
CA ALA A 256 13.78 -3.48 16.88
C ALA A 256 13.02 -4.63 16.20
N TYR A 257 13.50 -5.88 16.35
CA TYR A 257 12.80 -7.06 15.85
C TYR A 257 11.35 -7.13 16.35
N GLN A 258 11.13 -6.93 17.66
CA GLN A 258 9.79 -6.93 18.24
C GLN A 258 8.97 -5.72 17.76
N TYR A 259 9.60 -4.56 17.61
CA TYR A 259 8.92 -3.35 17.11
C TYR A 259 8.41 -3.52 15.68
N VAL A 260 9.25 -4.06 14.78
CA VAL A 260 8.88 -4.31 13.38
C VAL A 260 7.74 -5.34 13.30
N HIS A 261 7.83 -6.44 14.05
CA HIS A 261 6.80 -7.47 14.06
C HIS A 261 5.54 -7.10 14.83
N ALA A 262 5.52 -6.00 15.61
CA ALA A 262 4.29 -5.51 16.25
C ALA A 262 3.28 -4.90 15.24
N GLY A 263 3.65 -4.86 13.95
CA GLY A 263 2.86 -4.34 12.84
C GLY A 263 1.75 -5.23 12.31
N ALA A 264 1.42 -4.99 11.05
CA ALA A 264 0.31 -5.63 10.34
C ALA A 264 0.60 -7.08 9.95
N VAL A 265 1.88 -7.49 9.86
CA VAL A 265 2.26 -8.89 9.58
C VAL A 265 1.67 -9.84 10.62
N ASP A 266 1.22 -11.01 10.22
CA ASP A 266 0.58 -11.98 11.11
C ASP A 266 1.60 -12.87 11.82
N LEU A 267 2.76 -13.08 11.19
CA LEU A 267 3.77 -14.06 11.59
C LEU A 267 5.11 -13.40 11.87
N CYS A 268 5.79 -13.93 12.88
CA CYS A 268 7.22 -13.73 13.05
C CYS A 268 8.02 -14.78 12.29
N GLU A 269 9.20 -14.38 11.83
CA GLU A 269 10.12 -15.26 11.10
C GLU A 269 11.56 -15.05 11.55
N VAL A 270 12.36 -16.12 11.48
CA VAL A 270 13.79 -16.12 11.72
C VAL A 270 14.46 -17.13 10.79
N HIS A 271 15.68 -16.86 10.36
CA HIS A 271 16.55 -17.75 9.62
C HIS A 271 17.68 -18.18 10.56
N ASP A 272 17.98 -19.48 10.61
CA ASP A 272 18.96 -20.10 11.49
C ASP A 272 20.10 -20.73 10.68
N TYR A 273 21.10 -19.90 10.38
CA TYR A 273 22.31 -20.27 9.64
C TYR A 273 23.51 -20.61 10.54
N TRP A 274 23.32 -20.63 11.85
CA TRP A 274 24.42 -20.77 12.81
C TRP A 274 24.54 -22.21 13.32
N GLY A 275 25.60 -22.50 14.07
CA GLY A 275 25.81 -23.82 14.67
C GLY A 275 24.65 -24.29 15.56
N PRO A 276 24.64 -25.57 16.00
CA PRO A 276 23.53 -26.16 16.75
C PRO A 276 23.26 -25.48 18.12
N ASP A 277 24.24 -24.77 18.68
CA ASP A 277 24.21 -24.21 20.05
C ASP A 277 23.84 -22.71 20.14
N ASN A 278 23.26 -22.10 19.11
CA ASN A 278 23.01 -20.63 19.09
C ASN A 278 21.76 -20.19 19.89
N GLU A 279 21.69 -20.63 21.15
CA GLU A 279 20.51 -20.69 22.00
C GLU A 279 20.05 -19.36 22.63
N GLY A 280 20.81 -18.25 22.54
CA GLY A 280 20.41 -17.09 23.36
C GLY A 280 21.19 -15.78 23.29
N ASP A 281 21.99 -15.51 22.25
CA ASP A 281 22.49 -14.15 22.13
C ASP A 281 21.35 -13.17 21.74
N GLN A 282 21.48 -11.91 22.11
CA GLN A 282 20.42 -10.91 21.87
C GLN A 282 20.24 -10.55 20.37
N TRP A 283 21.18 -10.97 19.52
CA TRP A 283 21.27 -10.58 18.12
C TRP A 283 20.59 -11.64 17.23
N ASN A 284 20.91 -12.91 17.41
CA ASN A 284 20.49 -14.02 16.57
C ASN A 284 19.85 -15.18 17.35
N GLY A 285 19.80 -15.11 18.69
CA GLY A 285 19.25 -16.17 19.53
C GLY A 285 17.75 -16.43 19.32
N PHE A 286 17.42 -17.65 18.90
CA PHE A 286 16.04 -18.08 18.62
C PHE A 286 15.12 -17.94 19.85
N ALA A 287 15.60 -18.23 21.07
CA ALA A 287 14.81 -18.09 22.30
C ALA A 287 14.37 -16.64 22.57
N VAL A 288 15.20 -15.65 22.23
CA VAL A 288 14.85 -14.23 22.38
C VAL A 288 13.75 -13.85 21.41
N ARG A 289 13.84 -14.29 20.15
CA ARG A 289 12.81 -14.06 19.12
C ARG A 289 11.48 -14.69 19.54
N GLN A 290 11.51 -15.90 20.06
CA GLN A 290 10.33 -16.58 20.57
C GLN A 290 9.64 -15.79 21.70
N GLN A 291 10.40 -15.26 22.66
CA GLN A 291 9.85 -14.41 23.73
C GLN A 291 9.23 -13.13 23.18
N GLN A 292 9.91 -12.48 22.23
CA GLN A 292 9.41 -11.26 21.59
C GLN A 292 8.11 -11.51 20.83
N CYS A 293 8.01 -12.60 20.07
CA CYS A 293 6.79 -12.96 19.33
C CYS A 293 5.65 -13.43 20.24
N ALA A 294 5.98 -14.15 21.30
CA ALA A 294 5.00 -14.50 22.33
C ALA A 294 4.43 -13.23 23.01
N ALA A 295 5.27 -12.22 23.28
CA ALA A 295 4.81 -10.94 23.81
C ALA A 295 3.90 -10.16 22.84
N LEU A 296 4.01 -10.43 21.53
CA LEU A 296 3.13 -9.89 20.49
C LEU A 296 1.90 -10.77 20.23
N ASN A 297 1.80 -11.94 20.87
CA ASN A 297 0.78 -12.95 20.60
C ASN A 297 0.73 -13.39 19.13
N LYS A 298 1.90 -13.56 18.51
CA LYS A 298 2.06 -14.00 17.11
C LYS A 298 2.82 -15.32 17.01
N PRO A 299 2.48 -16.21 16.07
CA PRO A 299 3.26 -17.42 15.79
C PRO A 299 4.65 -17.07 15.24
N LEU A 300 5.65 -17.87 15.59
CA LEU A 300 7.02 -17.80 15.06
C LEU A 300 7.33 -19.07 14.28
N PHE A 301 7.95 -18.96 13.11
CA PHE A 301 8.50 -20.10 12.38
C PHE A 301 9.93 -19.82 11.93
N VAL A 302 10.68 -20.89 11.63
CA VAL A 302 12.02 -20.81 11.02
C VAL A 302 11.86 -20.90 9.50
N GLY A 303 12.12 -19.79 8.81
CA GLY A 303 11.97 -19.67 7.35
C GLY A 303 13.08 -20.35 6.57
N GLU A 304 14.29 -20.36 7.14
CA GLU A 304 15.46 -21.04 6.61
C GLU A 304 16.31 -21.58 7.75
N GLY A 305 16.62 -22.87 7.75
CA GLY A 305 17.58 -23.48 8.66
C GLY A 305 18.63 -24.24 7.87
N ALA A 306 19.91 -23.89 8.04
CA ALA A 306 21.00 -24.46 7.23
C ALA A 306 22.18 -24.89 8.11
N LEU A 307 22.85 -25.96 7.69
CA LEU A 307 24.08 -26.45 8.30
C LEU A 307 25.07 -26.84 7.19
N ASN A 308 26.30 -26.35 7.30
CA ASN A 308 27.39 -26.67 6.37
C ASN A 308 28.08 -27.98 6.77
N ASP A 309 27.29 -29.03 6.89
CA ASP A 309 27.70 -30.39 7.25
C ASP A 309 27.01 -31.39 6.31
N SER A 310 27.31 -32.69 6.43
CA SER A 310 26.71 -33.71 5.57
C SER A 310 26.43 -35.03 6.29
N GLY A 311 25.56 -35.85 5.70
CA GLY A 311 25.27 -37.20 6.19
C GLY A 311 24.73 -37.23 7.62
N LEU A 312 25.20 -38.21 8.41
CA LEU A 312 24.70 -38.43 9.77
C LEU A 312 25.01 -37.28 10.75
N GLN A 313 26.07 -36.51 10.52
CA GLN A 313 26.41 -35.38 11.38
C GLN A 313 25.36 -34.27 11.23
N ARG A 314 25.12 -33.84 9.98
CA ARG A 314 24.07 -32.87 9.65
C ARG A 314 22.71 -33.31 10.18
N ALA A 315 22.36 -34.58 10.01
CA ALA A 315 21.10 -35.13 10.52
C ALA A 315 21.00 -34.99 12.05
N SER A 316 22.05 -35.31 12.80
CA SER A 316 22.08 -35.17 14.27
C SER A 316 21.98 -33.72 14.73
N GLU A 317 22.61 -32.79 14.01
CA GLU A 317 22.58 -31.37 14.36
C GLU A 317 21.23 -30.73 14.01
N PHE A 318 20.63 -31.09 12.87
CA PHE A 318 19.26 -30.70 12.55
C PHE A 318 18.25 -31.26 13.54
N ASP A 319 18.44 -32.49 14.04
CA ASP A 319 17.57 -33.04 15.08
C ASP A 319 17.58 -32.17 16.35
N THR A 320 18.77 -31.68 16.71
CA THR A 320 18.95 -30.76 17.84
C THR A 320 18.24 -29.42 17.58
N LYS A 321 18.43 -28.82 16.39
CA LYS A 321 17.79 -27.56 16.00
C LYS A 321 16.26 -27.67 15.95
N LEU A 322 15.71 -28.70 15.32
CA LEU A 322 14.27 -28.97 15.26
C LEU A 322 13.70 -29.19 16.66
N GLY A 323 14.41 -29.93 17.50
CA GLY A 323 14.09 -30.10 18.91
C GLY A 323 14.00 -28.78 19.65
N PHE A 324 14.99 -27.91 19.51
CA PHE A 324 14.98 -26.59 20.12
C PHE A 324 13.81 -25.73 19.65
N ALA A 325 13.60 -25.65 18.33
CA ALA A 325 12.53 -24.86 17.73
C ALA A 325 11.14 -25.33 18.19
N PHE A 326 10.82 -26.62 18.03
CA PHE A 326 9.48 -27.14 18.31
C PHE A 326 9.17 -27.28 19.81
N ASN A 327 10.17 -27.57 20.66
CA ASN A 327 10.00 -27.54 22.11
C ASN A 327 9.87 -26.09 22.63
N GLY A 328 10.52 -25.14 21.95
CA GLY A 328 10.29 -23.71 22.14
C GLY A 328 8.87 -23.30 21.74
N GLY A 329 8.25 -24.01 20.81
CA GLY A 329 6.88 -23.71 20.36
C GLY A 329 6.83 -23.00 19.02
N ALA A 330 7.87 -23.11 18.20
CA ALA A 330 7.82 -22.76 16.80
C ALA A 330 6.63 -23.44 16.12
N ALA A 331 5.96 -22.69 15.24
CA ALA A 331 4.87 -23.19 14.43
C ALA A 331 5.35 -23.95 13.19
N GLY A 332 6.57 -23.70 12.73
CA GLY A 332 7.16 -24.47 11.65
C GLY A 332 8.67 -24.29 11.52
N PHE A 333 9.28 -25.17 10.73
CA PHE A 333 10.71 -25.16 10.44
C PHE A 333 10.98 -25.61 9.00
N LEU A 334 11.69 -24.78 8.23
CA LEU A 334 12.01 -25.05 6.83
C LEU A 334 13.52 -25.13 6.64
N ILE A 335 14.00 -26.24 6.08
CA ILE A 335 15.43 -26.42 5.79
C ILE A 335 15.82 -25.66 4.53
N TRP A 336 16.96 -24.97 4.59
CA TRP A 336 17.66 -24.43 3.42
C TRP A 336 18.81 -25.38 3.03
N HIS A 337 18.76 -26.07 1.90
CA HIS A 337 17.62 -26.19 0.98
C HIS A 337 17.61 -27.55 0.24
N LYS A 338 16.52 -27.88 -0.44
CA LYS A 338 16.46 -29.08 -1.31
C LYS A 338 17.33 -28.82 -2.55
N GLY A 339 18.31 -29.67 -2.82
CA GLY A 339 19.30 -29.42 -3.88
C GLY A 339 20.22 -30.59 -4.19
N SER A 340 21.21 -30.38 -5.06
CA SER A 340 22.09 -31.45 -5.56
C SER A 340 23.58 -31.10 -5.63
N THR A 341 24.01 -29.87 -5.32
CA THR A 341 25.40 -29.44 -5.60
C THR A 341 26.04 -28.48 -4.59
N GLY A 342 25.26 -27.90 -3.66
CA GLY A 342 25.73 -26.95 -2.65
C GLY A 342 26.10 -27.58 -1.30
N PRO A 343 26.91 -26.88 -0.49
CA PRO A 343 27.32 -27.35 0.85
C PRO A 343 26.17 -27.41 1.87
N TYR A 344 25.08 -26.67 1.63
CA TYR A 344 23.87 -26.68 2.45
C TYR A 344 22.78 -27.60 1.89
N ASP A 345 23.00 -28.23 0.73
CA ASP A 345 21.96 -28.97 0.02
C ASP A 345 21.66 -30.30 0.70
N VAL A 346 20.38 -30.52 1.01
CA VAL A 346 19.85 -31.84 1.38
C VAL A 346 19.45 -32.55 0.08
N GLN A 347 20.16 -33.65 -0.20
CA GLN A 347 19.99 -34.47 -1.40
C GLN A 347 19.05 -35.64 -1.13
N ASP A 348 18.50 -36.22 -2.20
CA ASP A 348 17.66 -37.44 -2.13
C ASP A 348 18.42 -38.54 -1.37
N GLY A 349 17.78 -39.09 -0.33
CA GLY A 349 18.35 -40.13 0.52
C GLY A 349 19.33 -39.63 1.58
N ASP A 350 19.46 -38.32 1.79
CA ASP A 350 20.24 -37.79 2.90
C ASP A 350 19.59 -38.17 4.24
N PRO A 351 20.36 -38.62 5.26
CA PRO A 351 19.80 -39.00 6.56
C PRO A 351 19.01 -37.91 7.29
N THR A 352 19.18 -36.64 6.91
CA THR A 352 18.38 -35.51 7.42
C THR A 352 16.90 -35.63 7.05
N GLU A 353 16.56 -36.26 5.92
CA GLU A 353 15.18 -36.51 5.50
C GLU A 353 14.42 -37.37 6.53
N ALA A 354 15.07 -38.41 7.05
CA ALA A 354 14.48 -39.26 8.09
C ALA A 354 14.27 -38.52 9.42
N VAL A 355 15.15 -37.57 9.76
CA VAL A 355 14.99 -36.71 10.94
C VAL A 355 13.77 -35.80 10.77
N MET A 356 13.63 -35.19 9.59
CA MET A 356 12.50 -34.35 9.27
C MET A 356 11.17 -35.12 9.27
N LEU A 357 11.13 -36.34 8.70
CA LEU A 357 9.95 -37.21 8.75
C LEU A 357 9.55 -37.56 10.19
N ARG A 358 10.52 -37.87 11.04
CA ARG A 358 10.24 -38.16 12.45
C ARG A 358 9.60 -36.95 13.13
N TRP A 359 10.09 -35.74 12.88
CA TRP A 359 9.50 -34.52 13.42
C TRP A 359 8.13 -34.23 12.82
N ALA A 360 7.93 -34.39 11.51
CA ALA A 360 6.64 -34.25 10.83
C ALA A 360 5.55 -35.13 11.47
N LEU A 361 5.88 -36.40 11.75
CA LEU A 361 4.97 -37.34 12.40
C LEU A 361 4.70 -37.01 13.88
N GLN A 362 5.65 -36.38 14.58
CA GLN A 362 5.47 -35.95 15.96
C GLN A 362 4.64 -34.68 16.10
N VAL A 363 4.63 -33.82 15.08
CA VAL A 363 3.89 -32.56 15.09
C VAL A 363 2.51 -32.65 14.41
N ALA A 364 2.16 -33.80 13.82
CA ALA A 364 0.84 -34.09 13.24
C ALA A 364 -0.23 -34.40 14.32
N PRO A 365 -1.50 -33.98 14.14
CA PRO A 365 -2.57 -34.25 15.11
C PRO A 365 -2.98 -35.75 15.17
N PRO A 366 -3.40 -36.28 16.34
CA PRO A 366 -3.71 -37.71 16.51
C PRO A 366 -5.05 -38.13 15.88
N THR A 367 -5.06 -39.23 15.11
CA THR A 367 -6.25 -39.84 14.49
C THR A 367 -6.98 -40.82 15.43
N PRO A 368 -8.33 -40.87 15.49
CA PRO A 368 -9.07 -41.77 16.39
C PRO A 368 -9.18 -43.23 15.87
N THR A 369 -9.08 -44.21 16.79
CA THR A 369 -9.07 -45.67 16.52
C THR A 369 -10.44 -46.34 16.77
N PRO A 370 -10.95 -47.26 15.91
CA PRO A 370 -12.18 -48.02 16.16
C PRO A 370 -11.94 -49.40 16.81
N THR A 371 -12.89 -49.87 17.63
CA THR A 371 -12.88 -51.13 18.42
C THR A 371 -13.92 -52.15 17.89
N PRO A 372 -13.66 -53.49 17.82
CA PRO A 372 -14.67 -54.49 17.42
C PRO A 372 -15.01 -55.62 18.45
N THR A 373 -16.11 -56.35 18.17
CA THR A 373 -16.49 -57.78 18.52
C THR A 373 -17.45 -57.99 19.75
N PRO A 374 -18.28 -59.08 19.95
CA PRO A 374 -18.67 -60.31 19.16
C PRO A 374 -20.19 -60.76 19.12
N THR A 375 -20.44 -61.86 18.39
CA THR A 375 -21.64 -62.74 18.19
C THR A 375 -21.81 -63.87 19.26
N PRO A 376 -23.03 -64.47 19.47
CA PRO A 376 -23.13 -65.93 19.68
C PRO A 376 -24.37 -66.68 19.07
N THR A 377 -24.30 -68.03 19.02
CA THR A 377 -25.17 -69.04 18.34
C THR A 377 -25.99 -69.94 19.35
N PRO A 378 -26.80 -70.99 19.02
CA PRO A 378 -28.25 -71.11 19.38
C PRO A 378 -28.76 -72.45 20.07
N THR A 379 -30.10 -72.64 20.14
CA THR A 379 -30.94 -73.91 20.20
C THR A 379 -31.28 -74.50 21.60
N PRO A 380 -32.35 -75.34 21.87
CA PRO A 380 -33.58 -75.76 21.13
C PRO A 380 -34.94 -75.69 21.90
N THR A 381 -36.04 -76.02 21.17
CA THR A 381 -37.48 -76.07 21.54
C THR A 381 -38.01 -77.50 21.83
N PRO A 382 -39.18 -77.70 22.49
CA PRO A 382 -40.23 -78.57 21.90
C PRO A 382 -41.70 -78.05 22.05
N THR A 383 -42.61 -78.57 21.21
CA THR A 383 -43.98 -78.09 20.82
C THR A 383 -45.06 -79.22 21.02
N PRO A 384 -46.37 -79.11 20.64
CA PRO A 384 -47.56 -78.64 21.40
C PRO A 384 -48.77 -79.63 21.46
N THR A 385 -49.94 -79.14 21.91
CA THR A 385 -51.33 -79.66 21.78
C THR A 385 -52.16 -78.56 21.04
N PRO A 386 -53.21 -78.86 20.23
CA PRO A 386 -53.64 -77.98 19.12
C PRO A 386 -54.30 -76.67 19.59
N THR A 387 -53.81 -75.57 19.02
CA THR A 387 -53.97 -74.17 19.48
C THR A 387 -54.37 -73.30 18.26
N PRO A 388 -55.14 -72.20 18.43
CA PRO A 388 -55.42 -71.19 17.40
C PRO A 388 -54.20 -70.86 16.53
N LEU A 389 -54.41 -70.55 15.23
CA LEU A 389 -53.34 -70.14 14.30
C LEU A 389 -52.44 -69.12 15.00
N PRO A 390 -51.10 -69.31 15.01
CA PRO A 390 -50.18 -68.40 15.68
C PRO A 390 -50.44 -66.96 15.20
N VAL A 391 -50.64 -66.07 16.17
CA VAL A 391 -50.70 -64.62 15.90
C VAL A 391 -49.35 -64.17 15.35
N THR A 392 -49.40 -63.34 14.32
CA THR A 392 -48.19 -62.74 13.74
C THR A 392 -48.07 -61.28 14.13
N SER A 393 -46.84 -60.79 14.16
CA SER A 393 -46.48 -59.37 14.31
C SER A 393 -45.67 -58.96 13.09
N THR A 394 -46.17 -57.98 12.36
CA THR A 394 -45.44 -57.36 11.25
C THR A 394 -44.70 -56.13 11.79
N ALA A 395 -43.41 -56.02 11.51
CA ALA A 395 -42.64 -54.79 11.66
C ALA A 395 -42.35 -54.21 10.28
N LEU A 396 -42.48 -52.90 10.11
CA LEU A 396 -42.18 -52.21 8.85
C LEU A 396 -41.04 -51.21 9.11
N ALA A 397 -39.99 -51.31 8.30
CA ALA A 397 -38.87 -50.39 8.31
C ALA A 397 -38.67 -49.79 6.91
N ALA A 398 -38.18 -48.55 6.86
CA ALA A 398 -37.70 -47.90 5.66
C ALA A 398 -36.17 -47.87 5.67
N SER A 399 -35.56 -47.89 4.48
CA SER A 399 -34.10 -47.77 4.31
C SER A 399 -33.53 -46.44 4.81
N SER A 400 -34.36 -45.41 4.85
CA SER A 400 -34.08 -44.06 5.32
C SER A 400 -35.37 -43.46 5.87
N ASN A 401 -35.31 -42.69 6.96
CA ASN A 401 -36.41 -41.85 7.46
C ASN A 401 -35.84 -40.73 8.34
N PRO A 402 -35.83 -39.46 7.90
CA PRO A 402 -36.39 -38.96 6.64
C PRO A 402 -35.57 -39.32 5.39
N ALA A 403 -36.22 -39.32 4.23
CA ALA A 403 -35.62 -39.37 2.90
C ALA A 403 -35.56 -37.97 2.25
N THR A 404 -34.74 -37.80 1.21
CA THR A 404 -34.70 -36.55 0.42
C THR A 404 -35.52 -36.73 -0.87
N VAL A 405 -36.13 -35.65 -1.38
CA VAL A 405 -36.85 -35.69 -2.66
C VAL A 405 -35.98 -36.29 -3.78
N GLY A 406 -36.60 -37.13 -4.61
CA GLY A 406 -35.90 -37.84 -5.67
C GLY A 406 -35.22 -39.15 -5.24
N ASP A 407 -34.99 -39.36 -3.95
CA ASP A 407 -34.50 -40.65 -3.45
C ASP A 407 -35.59 -41.72 -3.53
N THR A 408 -35.16 -42.97 -3.69
CA THR A 408 -36.05 -44.13 -3.60
C THR A 408 -35.90 -44.75 -2.21
N VAL A 409 -37.02 -45.14 -1.61
CA VAL A 409 -37.05 -45.75 -0.27
C VAL A 409 -37.35 -47.23 -0.42
N THR A 410 -36.55 -48.09 0.20
CA THR A 410 -36.86 -49.52 0.28
C THR A 410 -37.58 -49.80 1.60
N LEU A 411 -38.79 -50.30 1.49
CA LEU A 411 -39.62 -50.71 2.61
C LEU A 411 -39.43 -52.21 2.84
N THR A 412 -39.09 -52.60 4.06
CA THR A 412 -38.95 -54.00 4.46
C THR A 412 -39.96 -54.32 5.55
N ALA A 413 -40.86 -55.24 5.25
CA ALA A 413 -41.76 -55.83 6.22
C ALA A 413 -41.18 -57.15 6.71
N THR A 414 -41.02 -57.28 8.03
CA THR A 414 -40.62 -58.54 8.68
C THR A 414 -41.80 -59.07 9.46
N VAL A 415 -42.27 -60.27 9.09
CA VAL A 415 -43.40 -60.93 9.74
C VAL A 415 -42.86 -62.01 10.66
N SER A 416 -43.14 -61.87 11.95
CA SER A 416 -42.77 -62.84 12.99
C SER A 416 -44.04 -63.50 13.55
N ALA A 417 -43.96 -64.77 13.94
CA ALA A 417 -45.05 -65.45 14.65
C ALA A 417 -44.65 -65.65 16.12
N GLY A 418 -45.60 -65.57 17.04
CA GLY A 418 -45.38 -65.88 18.46
C GLY A 418 -45.14 -67.38 18.77
N GLY A 419 -44.98 -68.23 17.74
CA GLY A 419 -44.82 -69.68 17.83
C GLY A 419 -43.65 -70.20 16.95
N ALA A 420 -43.57 -71.51 16.73
CA ALA A 420 -42.51 -72.12 15.92
C ALA A 420 -42.81 -72.05 14.42
N GLY A 421 -41.82 -71.61 13.63
CA GLY A 421 -41.86 -71.56 12.17
C GLY A 421 -41.76 -70.14 11.61
N THR A 422 -41.30 -70.02 10.37
CA THR A 422 -41.25 -68.76 9.64
C THR A 422 -42.58 -68.56 8.91
N PRO A 423 -43.27 -67.41 9.07
CA PRO A 423 -44.47 -67.09 8.31
C PRO A 423 -44.22 -67.14 6.80
N ASP A 424 -45.13 -67.79 6.07
CA ASP A 424 -45.15 -67.90 4.61
C ASP A 424 -46.27 -67.03 4.01
N GLY A 425 -46.32 -66.89 2.68
CA GLY A 425 -47.33 -66.06 2.01
C GLY A 425 -46.76 -64.72 1.55
N SER A 426 -47.60 -63.68 1.49
CA SER A 426 -47.20 -62.37 0.94
C SER A 426 -47.64 -61.19 1.78
N VAL A 427 -46.87 -60.11 1.67
CA VAL A 427 -47.19 -58.80 2.25
C VAL A 427 -47.59 -57.86 1.12
N SER A 428 -48.65 -57.08 1.34
CA SER A 428 -49.05 -55.99 0.44
C SER A 428 -48.59 -54.65 1.02
N PHE A 429 -47.95 -53.84 0.19
CA PHE A 429 -47.45 -52.51 0.55
C PHE A 429 -48.29 -51.42 -0.12
N ALA A 430 -48.59 -50.34 0.60
CA ALA A 430 -49.29 -49.17 0.08
C ALA A 430 -48.77 -47.86 0.68
N ASP A 431 -48.84 -46.78 -0.08
CA ASP A 431 -48.66 -45.39 0.37
C ASP A 431 -50.03 -44.70 0.41
N GLY A 432 -50.55 -44.48 1.63
CA GLY A 432 -51.94 -44.07 1.82
C GLY A 432 -52.90 -45.08 1.17
N ALA A 433 -53.67 -44.62 0.18
CA ALA A 433 -54.59 -45.47 -0.59
C ALA A 433 -53.97 -46.09 -1.85
N THR A 434 -52.74 -45.70 -2.21
CA THR A 434 -52.08 -46.14 -3.44
C THR A 434 -51.31 -47.43 -3.18
N SER A 435 -51.72 -48.53 -3.83
CA SER A 435 -51.00 -49.80 -3.76
C SER A 435 -49.64 -49.69 -4.45
N LEU A 436 -48.57 -50.07 -3.73
CA LEU A 436 -47.21 -50.16 -4.26
C LEU A 436 -46.91 -51.54 -4.85
N GLY A 437 -47.58 -52.58 -4.33
CA GLY A 437 -47.46 -53.96 -4.82
C GLY A 437 -47.54 -54.99 -3.70
N SER A 438 -47.47 -56.28 -4.05
CA SER A 438 -47.37 -57.37 -3.09
C SER A 438 -46.14 -58.23 -3.37
N VAL A 439 -45.41 -58.58 -2.30
CA VAL A 439 -44.17 -59.33 -2.35
C VAL A 439 -44.29 -60.54 -1.42
N THR A 440 -43.86 -61.70 -1.90
CA THR A 440 -43.83 -62.94 -1.10
C THR A 440 -42.75 -62.88 -0.03
N LEU A 441 -43.04 -63.42 1.16
CA LEU A 441 -42.06 -63.58 2.23
C LEU A 441 -40.95 -64.54 1.78
N ASP A 442 -39.70 -64.16 2.04
CA ASP A 442 -38.54 -65.01 1.86
C ASP A 442 -38.40 -66.05 2.98
N SER A 443 -37.34 -66.86 2.93
CA SER A 443 -37.08 -67.90 3.94
C SER A 443 -36.80 -67.36 5.35
N THR A 444 -36.62 -66.05 5.51
CA THR A 444 -36.43 -65.37 6.80
C THR A 444 -37.72 -64.69 7.30
N GLY A 445 -38.79 -64.71 6.51
CA GLY A 445 -40.05 -64.03 6.85
C GLY A 445 -40.00 -62.53 6.54
N ALA A 446 -39.15 -62.11 5.61
CA ALA A 446 -39.06 -60.73 5.15
C ALA A 446 -39.61 -60.57 3.72
N ALA A 447 -40.22 -59.42 3.46
CA ALA A 447 -40.60 -58.97 2.12
C ALA A 447 -40.15 -57.51 1.95
N SER A 448 -39.58 -57.17 0.80
CA SER A 448 -39.09 -55.82 0.52
C SER A 448 -39.60 -55.27 -0.80
N ILE A 449 -39.95 -53.99 -0.83
CA ILE A 449 -40.33 -53.27 -2.05
C ILE A 449 -39.66 -51.89 -2.09
N THR A 450 -39.22 -51.44 -3.25
CA THR A 450 -38.66 -50.10 -3.45
C THR A 450 -39.73 -49.17 -4.03
N THR A 451 -39.88 -47.98 -3.44
CA THR A 451 -40.84 -46.97 -3.90
C THR A 451 -40.35 -46.30 -5.19
N PRO A 452 -41.26 -45.72 -6.00
CA PRO A 452 -40.91 -44.65 -6.92
C PRO A 452 -40.31 -43.43 -6.18
N ALA A 453 -39.73 -42.50 -6.92
CA ALA A 453 -39.30 -41.21 -6.37
C ALA A 453 -40.49 -40.50 -5.70
N LEU A 454 -40.28 -40.08 -4.45
CA LEU A 454 -41.32 -39.46 -3.63
C LEU A 454 -41.22 -37.94 -3.70
N SER A 455 -42.36 -37.26 -3.64
CA SER A 455 -42.46 -35.80 -3.52
C SER A 455 -42.16 -35.34 -2.09
N VAL A 456 -41.74 -34.09 -1.89
CA VAL A 456 -41.60 -33.50 -0.55
C VAL A 456 -42.92 -33.59 0.22
N GLY A 457 -42.87 -34.10 1.45
CA GLY A 457 -44.04 -34.24 2.31
C GLY A 457 -44.07 -35.54 3.12
N ALA A 458 -45.17 -35.75 3.83
CA ALA A 458 -45.39 -36.94 4.64
C ALA A 458 -46.05 -38.05 3.81
N HIS A 459 -45.42 -39.23 3.77
CA HIS A 459 -45.92 -40.43 3.13
C HIS A 459 -46.31 -41.48 4.18
N ALA A 460 -47.47 -42.09 4.04
CA ALA A 460 -48.04 -42.98 5.06
C ALA A 460 -48.03 -44.42 4.56
N PHE A 461 -46.91 -45.10 4.78
CA PHE A 461 -46.74 -46.47 4.33
C PHE A 461 -47.44 -47.47 5.23
N SER A 462 -48.03 -48.49 4.60
CA SER A 462 -48.62 -49.63 5.30
C SER A 462 -48.15 -50.93 4.67
N ALA A 463 -47.93 -51.92 5.53
CA ALA A 463 -47.60 -53.29 5.16
C ALA A 463 -48.65 -54.21 5.78
N THR A 464 -49.36 -54.96 4.93
CA THR A 464 -50.44 -55.87 5.36
C THR A 464 -50.10 -57.29 4.96
N TYR A 465 -49.89 -58.13 5.96
CA TYR A 465 -49.78 -59.58 5.81
C TYR A 465 -51.17 -60.20 5.95
N ALA A 466 -51.68 -60.82 4.88
CA ALA A 466 -53.05 -61.36 4.85
C ALA A 466 -53.22 -62.65 5.69
N GLY A 467 -52.14 -63.23 6.20
CA GLY A 467 -52.14 -64.56 6.81
C GLY A 467 -51.92 -65.67 5.77
N SER A 468 -51.82 -66.90 6.26
CA SER A 468 -51.76 -68.12 5.45
C SER A 468 -52.62 -69.21 6.07
N ALA A 469 -52.61 -70.41 5.48
CA ALA A 469 -53.27 -71.57 6.10
C ALA A 469 -52.69 -71.93 7.48
N ALA A 470 -51.47 -71.47 7.79
CA ALA A 470 -50.73 -71.78 9.01
C ALA A 470 -50.57 -70.60 9.97
N TYR A 471 -50.83 -69.35 9.55
CA TYR A 471 -50.59 -68.14 10.35
C TYR A 471 -51.72 -67.10 10.21
N ALA A 472 -52.05 -66.40 11.30
CA ALA A 472 -53.00 -65.29 11.24
C ALA A 472 -52.37 -64.03 10.60
N GLY A 473 -53.18 -63.19 9.96
CA GLY A 473 -52.73 -61.92 9.36
C GLY A 473 -52.34 -60.85 10.38
N SER A 474 -51.55 -59.87 9.95
CA SER A 474 -51.14 -58.71 10.75
C SER A 474 -50.83 -57.50 9.86
N THR A 475 -50.75 -56.31 10.46
CA THR A 475 -50.48 -55.06 9.73
C THR A 475 -49.47 -54.20 10.48
N ALA A 476 -48.72 -53.38 9.75
CA ALA A 476 -47.82 -52.37 10.27
C ALA A 476 -47.94 -51.08 9.47
N GLN A 477 -47.67 -49.94 10.10
CA GLN A 477 -47.65 -48.62 9.49
C GLN A 477 -46.35 -47.91 9.80
N LEU A 478 -45.89 -47.09 8.86
CA LEU A 478 -44.70 -46.25 8.98
C LEU A 478 -44.96 -44.92 8.26
N THR A 479 -44.78 -43.80 8.95
CA THR A 479 -44.78 -42.47 8.31
C THR A 479 -43.36 -42.13 7.90
N GLU A 480 -43.16 -41.96 6.59
CA GLU A 480 -41.92 -41.47 6.00
C GLU A 480 -42.02 -39.97 5.76
N GLN A 481 -41.01 -39.22 6.18
CA GLN A 481 -40.92 -37.79 5.88
C GLN A 481 -39.93 -37.58 4.74
N VAL A 482 -40.37 -36.96 3.65
CA VAL A 482 -39.52 -36.58 2.53
C VAL A 482 -39.23 -35.09 2.61
N THR A 483 -37.95 -34.73 2.77
CA THR A 483 -37.49 -33.34 2.88
C THR A 483 -36.99 -32.81 1.54
N GLN A 484 -37.01 -31.48 1.38
CA GLN A 484 -36.36 -30.81 0.24
C GLN A 484 -34.86 -31.12 0.20
N ALA A 485 -34.31 -31.18 -1.01
CA ALA A 485 -32.89 -31.31 -1.24
C ALA A 485 -32.16 -29.99 -0.94
N THR A 486 -30.90 -30.10 -0.52
CA THR A 486 -30.02 -28.95 -0.37
C THR A 486 -29.66 -28.36 -1.73
N SER A 487 -29.49 -27.05 -1.80
CA SER A 487 -28.91 -26.36 -2.95
C SER A 487 -27.67 -25.56 -2.53
N SER A 488 -26.79 -25.25 -3.46
CA SER A 488 -25.69 -24.31 -3.27
C SER A 488 -25.74 -23.22 -4.33
N THR A 489 -25.40 -21.99 -3.95
CA THR A 489 -25.30 -20.85 -4.88
C THR A 489 -23.86 -20.38 -4.91
N GLY A 490 -23.23 -20.41 -6.09
CA GLY A 490 -21.93 -19.79 -6.35
C GLY A 490 -22.12 -18.44 -7.03
N VAL A 491 -21.30 -17.44 -6.69
CA VAL A 491 -21.37 -16.11 -7.31
C VAL A 491 -20.02 -15.77 -7.92
N THR A 492 -20.03 -15.32 -9.18
CA THR A 492 -18.85 -14.78 -9.86
C THR A 492 -19.13 -13.35 -10.30
N ALA A 493 -18.07 -12.57 -10.48
CA ALA A 493 -18.12 -11.19 -10.91
C ALA A 493 -17.17 -10.96 -12.08
N SER A 494 -17.57 -10.12 -13.04
CA SER A 494 -16.71 -9.71 -14.16
C SER A 494 -17.00 -8.26 -14.57
N PRO A 495 -15.98 -7.38 -14.63
CA PRO A 495 -14.58 -7.62 -14.25
C PRO A 495 -14.42 -7.78 -12.72
N THR A 496 -13.33 -8.42 -12.27
CA THR A 496 -13.04 -8.64 -10.83
C THR A 496 -12.40 -7.43 -10.14
N MET A 497 -11.91 -6.44 -10.89
CA MET A 497 -11.39 -5.17 -10.37
C MET A 497 -11.92 -3.98 -11.20
N PRO A 498 -13.21 -3.66 -11.11
CA PRO A 498 -13.77 -2.43 -11.67
C PRO A 498 -13.21 -1.21 -10.92
N LEU A 499 -13.14 -0.07 -11.58
CA LEU A 499 -13.13 1.21 -10.88
C LEU A 499 -14.55 1.55 -10.42
N ARG A 500 -14.67 2.43 -9.42
CA ARG A 500 -15.97 2.95 -8.97
C ARG A 500 -16.83 3.40 -10.15
N GLY A 501 -18.11 3.06 -10.12
CA GLY A 501 -19.07 3.44 -11.14
C GLY A 501 -18.96 2.67 -12.47
N GLN A 502 -17.98 1.77 -12.63
CA GLN A 502 -17.96 0.84 -13.75
C GLN A 502 -18.97 -0.30 -13.54
N PRO A 503 -19.69 -0.73 -14.58
CA PRO A 503 -20.63 -1.83 -14.48
C PRO A 503 -19.92 -3.17 -14.29
N VAL A 504 -20.37 -3.93 -13.31
CA VAL A 504 -19.95 -5.32 -13.06
C VAL A 504 -21.09 -6.25 -13.36
N VAL A 505 -20.81 -7.36 -14.04
CA VAL A 505 -21.76 -8.45 -14.25
C VAL A 505 -21.54 -9.51 -13.18
N TYR A 506 -22.50 -9.64 -12.27
CA TYR A 506 -22.57 -10.73 -11.31
C TYR A 506 -23.37 -11.88 -11.88
N SER A 507 -22.85 -13.09 -11.78
CA SER A 507 -23.52 -14.31 -12.21
C SER A 507 -23.62 -15.26 -11.03
N ALA A 508 -24.86 -15.60 -10.65
CA ALA A 508 -25.16 -16.58 -9.63
C ALA A 508 -25.50 -17.92 -10.30
N THR A 509 -24.78 -18.98 -9.97
CA THR A 509 -25.02 -20.35 -10.44
C THR A 509 -25.58 -21.17 -9.30
N VAL A 510 -26.75 -21.79 -9.49
CA VAL A 510 -27.40 -22.62 -8.47
C VAL A 510 -27.21 -24.09 -8.81
N ALA A 511 -26.60 -24.85 -7.91
CA ALA A 511 -26.38 -26.29 -8.06
C ALA A 511 -27.26 -27.09 -7.10
N ALA A 512 -27.77 -28.22 -7.59
CA ALA A 512 -28.45 -29.21 -6.77
C ALA A 512 -27.43 -29.98 -5.91
N GLY A 513 -27.73 -30.17 -4.63
CA GLY A 513 -26.91 -30.99 -3.73
C GLY A 513 -27.05 -32.51 -3.96
N SER A 514 -28.09 -32.92 -4.72
CA SER A 514 -28.25 -34.28 -5.20
C SER A 514 -28.71 -34.26 -6.66
N SER A 515 -28.15 -35.14 -7.49
CA SER A 515 -28.58 -35.30 -8.88
C SER A 515 -29.93 -36.03 -9.04
N THR A 516 -30.42 -36.69 -7.99
CA THR A 516 -31.72 -37.39 -7.99
C THR A 516 -32.90 -36.45 -7.75
N ALA A 517 -32.67 -35.31 -7.12
CA ALA A 517 -33.69 -34.32 -6.76
C ALA A 517 -34.20 -33.46 -7.94
N GLY A 518 -33.62 -33.60 -9.13
CA GLY A 518 -33.97 -32.82 -10.31
C GLY A 518 -33.17 -31.52 -10.43
N THR A 519 -33.79 -30.50 -11.04
CA THR A 519 -33.11 -29.26 -11.43
C THR A 519 -33.73 -28.06 -10.69
N PRO A 520 -32.91 -27.20 -10.02
CA PRO A 520 -33.41 -26.02 -9.33
C PRO A 520 -34.10 -25.02 -10.27
N THR A 521 -35.17 -24.36 -9.80
CA THR A 521 -35.99 -23.40 -10.56
C THR A 521 -36.31 -22.15 -9.73
N GLY A 522 -36.72 -21.04 -10.37
CA GLY A 522 -37.15 -19.83 -9.65
C GLY A 522 -36.19 -18.66 -9.85
N THR A 523 -35.93 -17.89 -8.79
CA THR A 523 -35.22 -16.60 -8.89
C THR A 523 -34.12 -16.41 -7.86
N VAL A 524 -33.15 -15.56 -8.20
CA VAL A 524 -32.06 -15.12 -7.34
C VAL A 524 -32.16 -13.61 -7.10
N ALA A 525 -32.09 -13.18 -5.86
CA ALA A 525 -32.04 -11.77 -5.47
C ALA A 525 -30.59 -11.35 -5.16
N PHE A 526 -30.12 -10.26 -5.77
CA PHE A 526 -28.78 -9.72 -5.50
C PHE A 526 -28.84 -8.54 -4.53
N SER A 527 -27.84 -8.47 -3.65
CA SER A 527 -27.66 -7.37 -2.69
C SER A 527 -26.19 -6.99 -2.57
N ASP A 528 -25.93 -5.71 -2.28
CA ASP A 528 -24.63 -5.12 -2.00
C ASP A 528 -24.58 -4.73 -0.53
N ASP A 529 -23.67 -5.32 0.25
CA ASP A 529 -23.52 -5.13 1.70
C ASP A 529 -24.84 -5.27 2.47
N GLY A 530 -25.66 -6.25 2.05
CA GLY A 530 -26.96 -6.54 2.64
C GLY A 530 -28.10 -5.63 2.17
N VAL A 531 -27.84 -4.64 1.31
CA VAL A 531 -28.85 -3.79 0.69
C VAL A 531 -29.24 -4.36 -0.67
N VAL A 532 -30.53 -4.66 -0.86
CA VAL A 532 -31.03 -5.22 -2.13
C VAL A 532 -30.75 -4.25 -3.29
N ILE A 533 -30.12 -4.77 -4.34
CA ILE A 533 -29.93 -4.05 -5.60
C ILE A 533 -31.30 -4.03 -6.29
N SER A 534 -31.95 -2.87 -6.32
CA SER A 534 -33.34 -2.73 -6.77
C SER A 534 -33.60 -3.25 -8.19
N ALA A 535 -32.63 -3.09 -9.09
CA ALA A 535 -32.71 -3.62 -10.46
C ALA A 535 -32.53 -5.16 -10.54
N CYS A 536 -32.07 -5.79 -9.46
CA CYS A 536 -31.70 -7.20 -9.38
C CYS A 536 -32.38 -7.95 -8.23
N SER A 537 -33.56 -7.50 -7.81
CA SER A 537 -34.27 -8.08 -6.66
C SER A 537 -34.87 -9.47 -6.93
N ALA A 538 -35.03 -9.88 -8.19
CA ALA A 538 -35.56 -11.19 -8.57
C ALA A 538 -35.15 -11.56 -10.01
N GLN A 539 -33.90 -12.00 -10.19
CA GLN A 539 -33.37 -12.43 -11.48
C GLN A 539 -33.71 -13.90 -11.72
N PRO A 540 -34.35 -14.27 -12.85
CA PRO A 540 -34.76 -15.65 -13.10
C PRO A 540 -33.54 -16.56 -13.35
N LEU A 541 -33.62 -17.81 -12.88
CA LEU A 541 -32.68 -18.86 -13.30
C LEU A 541 -32.93 -19.21 -14.76
N SER A 542 -31.90 -19.05 -15.58
CA SER A 542 -31.92 -19.47 -16.99
C SER A 542 -31.82 -21.00 -17.11
N SER A 543 -31.95 -21.53 -18.34
CA SER A 543 -31.76 -22.96 -18.62
C SER A 543 -30.36 -23.48 -18.27
N GLY A 544 -29.38 -22.59 -18.07
CA GLY A 544 -28.03 -22.92 -17.60
C GLY A 544 -27.87 -22.88 -16.09
N LEU A 545 -28.96 -22.74 -15.33
CA LEU A 545 -28.97 -22.57 -13.86
C LEU A 545 -28.23 -21.33 -13.37
N THR A 546 -28.21 -20.30 -14.22
CA THR A 546 -27.57 -19.02 -13.94
C THR A 546 -28.58 -17.88 -13.92
N ALA A 547 -28.41 -16.97 -12.97
CA ALA A 547 -29.08 -15.67 -12.92
C ALA A 547 -28.01 -14.57 -12.95
N SER A 548 -28.24 -13.47 -13.68
CA SER A 548 -27.24 -12.41 -13.85
C SER A 548 -27.77 -11.04 -13.41
N CYS A 549 -26.89 -10.23 -12.84
CA CYS A 549 -27.15 -8.85 -12.44
C CYS A 549 -26.02 -7.95 -12.95
N THR A 550 -26.35 -6.83 -13.61
CA THR A 550 -25.37 -5.79 -13.93
C THR A 550 -25.54 -4.63 -12.96
N TYR A 551 -24.48 -4.31 -12.21
CA TYR A 551 -24.52 -3.28 -11.18
C TYR A 551 -23.19 -2.53 -11.10
N ALA A 552 -23.25 -1.21 -10.96
CA ALA A 552 -22.09 -0.34 -10.87
C ALA A 552 -22.01 0.23 -9.45
N GLN A 553 -20.95 -0.12 -8.71
CA GLN A 553 -20.83 0.31 -7.33
C GLN A 553 -20.65 1.83 -7.19
N PRO A 554 -21.33 2.46 -6.22
CA PRO A 554 -21.26 3.89 -6.01
C PRO A 554 -20.08 4.31 -5.13
N ALA A 555 -19.21 3.41 -4.70
CA ALA A 555 -18.03 3.74 -3.89
C ALA A 555 -16.87 2.81 -4.27
N ALA A 556 -15.65 3.27 -4.05
CA ALA A 556 -14.49 2.39 -4.02
C ALA A 556 -14.44 1.65 -2.68
N GLY A 557 -13.71 0.53 -2.64
CA GLY A 557 -13.61 -0.34 -1.48
C GLY A 557 -14.15 -1.74 -1.73
N THR A 558 -14.29 -2.52 -0.66
CA THR A 558 -14.74 -3.91 -0.74
C THR A 558 -16.24 -4.00 -0.49
N HIS A 559 -16.95 -4.63 -1.42
CA HIS A 559 -18.40 -4.80 -1.43
C HIS A 559 -18.77 -6.28 -1.36
N THR A 560 -19.59 -6.68 -0.39
CA THR A 560 -20.09 -8.06 -0.31
C THR A 560 -21.33 -8.20 -1.18
N ILE A 561 -21.16 -8.81 -2.35
CA ILE A 561 -22.27 -9.06 -3.27
C ILE A 561 -22.86 -10.44 -2.99
N ALA A 562 -24.00 -10.45 -2.30
CA ALA A 562 -24.73 -11.68 -1.99
C ALA A 562 -25.81 -11.95 -3.03
N ALA A 563 -25.95 -13.22 -3.42
CA ALA A 563 -26.99 -13.73 -4.30
C ALA A 563 -27.79 -14.79 -3.54
N ALA A 564 -29.05 -14.48 -3.25
CA ALA A 564 -29.95 -15.34 -2.49
C ALA A 564 -30.93 -16.05 -3.43
N TYR A 565 -30.78 -17.35 -3.58
CA TYR A 565 -31.74 -18.21 -4.25
C TYR A 565 -32.91 -18.50 -3.30
N SER A 566 -34.15 -18.25 -3.75
CA SER A 566 -35.35 -18.35 -2.91
C SER A 566 -35.72 -19.78 -2.52
N GLY A 567 -35.13 -20.80 -3.16
CA GLY A 567 -35.65 -22.16 -3.13
C GLY A 567 -36.85 -22.34 -4.05
N ASP A 568 -37.30 -23.58 -4.16
CA ASP A 568 -38.52 -23.96 -4.88
C ASP A 568 -39.25 -25.11 -4.15
N ALA A 569 -40.07 -25.89 -4.85
CA ALA A 569 -40.82 -26.99 -4.26
C ALA A 569 -39.90 -28.13 -3.77
N ASP A 570 -38.79 -28.36 -4.46
CA ASP A 570 -37.91 -29.52 -4.26
C ASP A 570 -36.58 -29.14 -3.59
N PHE A 571 -36.16 -27.87 -3.69
CA PHE A 571 -34.91 -27.37 -3.14
C PHE A 571 -35.10 -26.30 -2.08
N VAL A 572 -34.38 -26.43 -0.97
CA VAL A 572 -34.26 -25.36 0.04
C VAL A 572 -33.51 -24.16 -0.54
N SER A 573 -33.80 -22.96 -0.02
CA SER A 573 -33.09 -21.73 -0.35
C SER A 573 -31.58 -21.85 -0.04
N SER A 574 -30.76 -21.19 -0.84
CA SER A 574 -29.32 -21.07 -0.58
C SER A 574 -28.84 -19.64 -0.86
N VAL A 575 -27.69 -19.28 -0.29
CA VAL A 575 -27.05 -18.00 -0.50
C VAL A 575 -25.60 -18.21 -0.85
N GLY A 576 -25.15 -17.50 -1.88
CA GLY A 576 -23.74 -17.36 -2.22
C GLY A 576 -23.34 -15.90 -2.08
N ALA A 577 -22.06 -15.63 -1.89
CA ALA A 577 -21.55 -14.28 -1.92
C ALA A 577 -20.18 -14.24 -2.59
N VAL A 578 -19.85 -13.09 -3.17
CA VAL A 578 -18.52 -12.76 -3.65
C VAL A 578 -18.09 -11.43 -3.03
N SER A 579 -16.83 -11.35 -2.61
CA SER A 579 -16.21 -10.10 -2.20
C SER A 579 -15.75 -9.37 -3.46
N GLN A 580 -16.37 -8.24 -3.78
CA GLN A 580 -16.01 -7.44 -4.95
C GLN A 580 -15.17 -6.24 -4.50
N ALA A 581 -13.88 -6.26 -4.84
CA ALA A 581 -13.01 -5.11 -4.67
C ALA A 581 -13.25 -4.08 -5.78
N VAL A 582 -13.52 -2.83 -5.42
CA VAL A 582 -13.75 -1.72 -6.35
C VAL A 582 -12.61 -0.71 -6.17
N GLY A 583 -11.86 -0.46 -7.23
CA GLY A 583 -10.70 0.43 -7.22
C GLY A 583 -11.09 1.91 -7.11
N MET A 584 -10.19 2.70 -6.53
CA MET A 584 -10.23 4.16 -6.57
C MET A 584 -9.90 4.67 -7.97
N ASP A 585 -10.48 5.81 -8.33
CA ASP A 585 -10.17 6.50 -9.58
C ASP A 585 -8.79 7.16 -9.50
N ALA A 586 -7.94 6.94 -10.49
CA ALA A 586 -6.63 7.58 -10.55
C ALA A 586 -6.78 9.09 -10.80
N THR A 587 -5.94 9.92 -10.19
CA THR A 587 -5.97 11.37 -10.39
C THR A 587 -4.65 11.92 -10.94
N THR A 588 -4.72 13.10 -11.57
CA THR A 588 -3.56 13.90 -11.96
C THR A 588 -3.67 15.29 -11.34
N THR A 589 -2.60 15.77 -10.70
CA THR A 589 -2.52 17.12 -10.13
C THR A 589 -1.60 18.00 -10.98
N ALA A 590 -2.05 19.20 -11.34
CA ALA A 590 -1.25 20.20 -12.05
C ALA A 590 -1.14 21.48 -11.23
N ALA A 591 0.08 21.97 -11.01
CA ALA A 591 0.36 23.21 -10.30
C ALA A 591 0.64 24.38 -11.26
N SER A 592 0.20 25.58 -10.87
CA SER A 592 0.42 26.83 -11.61
C SER A 592 0.58 28.01 -10.64
N ALA A 593 1.15 29.13 -11.10
CA ALA A 593 1.27 30.38 -10.34
C ALA A 593 0.55 31.53 -11.07
N THR A 594 0.00 32.48 -10.31
CA THR A 594 -0.63 33.69 -10.86
C THR A 594 0.35 34.62 -11.58
N VAL A 595 1.62 34.58 -11.18
CA VAL A 595 2.70 35.39 -11.75
C VAL A 595 4.02 34.65 -11.53
N ASN A 596 4.90 34.65 -12.53
CA ASN A 596 6.26 34.13 -12.46
C ASN A 596 7.13 34.84 -13.51
N PRO A 597 8.16 35.61 -13.13
CA PRO A 597 8.65 35.83 -11.76
C PRO A 597 7.80 36.80 -10.94
N VAL A 598 7.83 36.68 -9.60
CA VAL A 598 7.18 37.61 -8.66
C VAL A 598 8.18 38.59 -8.03
N ALA A 599 7.81 39.85 -7.81
CA ALA A 599 8.64 40.81 -7.07
C ALA A 599 8.58 40.56 -5.56
N SER A 600 9.67 40.84 -4.84
CA SER A 600 9.78 40.69 -3.40
C SER A 600 8.73 41.54 -2.69
N ASN A 601 8.16 40.97 -1.62
CA ASN A 601 7.03 41.51 -0.87
C ASN A 601 5.72 41.63 -1.67
N GLN A 602 5.64 41.06 -2.87
CA GLN A 602 4.36 40.88 -3.58
C GLN A 602 3.81 39.47 -3.36
N PRO A 603 2.47 39.32 -3.25
CA PRO A 603 1.86 38.01 -3.13
C PRO A 603 1.89 37.26 -4.46
N VAL A 604 2.22 35.97 -4.41
CA VAL A 604 1.99 35.00 -5.50
C VAL A 604 0.96 33.98 -5.01
N THR A 605 -0.02 33.65 -5.87
CA THR A 605 -0.97 32.58 -5.58
C THR A 605 -0.68 31.38 -6.45
N TYR A 606 -0.43 30.25 -5.81
CA TYR A 606 -0.34 28.95 -6.45
C TYR A 606 -1.73 28.32 -6.54
N ALA A 607 -2.02 27.68 -7.66
CA ALA A 607 -3.24 26.91 -7.86
C ALA A 607 -2.87 25.48 -8.25
N ALA A 608 -3.53 24.50 -7.62
CA ALA A 608 -3.45 23.10 -7.95
C ALA A 608 -4.81 22.65 -8.50
N ALA A 609 -4.83 22.20 -9.75
CA ALA A 609 -6.01 21.60 -10.39
C ALA A 609 -5.86 20.08 -10.37
N VAL A 610 -6.86 19.39 -9.82
CA VAL A 610 -6.90 17.92 -9.73
C VAL A 610 -7.95 17.41 -10.70
N VAL A 611 -7.57 16.45 -11.56
CA VAL A 611 -8.47 15.81 -12.51
C VAL A 611 -8.52 14.32 -12.26
N VAL A 612 -9.71 13.73 -12.41
CA VAL A 612 -9.86 12.27 -12.48
C VAL A 612 -9.45 11.80 -13.86
N ASN A 613 -8.60 10.78 -13.90
CA ASN A 613 -8.16 10.15 -15.13
C ASN A 613 -9.21 9.14 -15.60
N ALA A 614 -9.45 9.09 -16.91
CA ALA A 614 -10.28 8.04 -17.49
C ALA A 614 -9.70 6.65 -17.18
N PRO A 615 -10.53 5.62 -16.92
CA PRO A 615 -11.98 5.60 -17.12
C PRO A 615 -12.82 6.08 -15.92
N GLY A 616 -12.18 6.59 -14.86
CA GLY A 616 -12.86 7.19 -13.72
C GLY A 616 -13.62 8.46 -14.10
N ALA A 617 -14.55 8.88 -13.24
CA ALA A 617 -15.37 10.07 -13.49
C ALA A 617 -15.84 10.72 -12.20
N GLY A 618 -15.96 12.05 -12.23
CA GLY A 618 -16.46 12.82 -11.10
C GLY A 618 -15.62 14.06 -10.85
N THR A 619 -15.80 14.63 -9.67
CA THR A 619 -15.04 15.78 -9.19
C THR A 619 -14.36 15.37 -7.88
N PRO A 620 -13.01 15.32 -7.84
CA PRO A 620 -12.28 14.94 -6.64
C PRO A 620 -12.60 15.87 -5.47
N LYS A 621 -12.66 15.33 -4.25
CA LYS A 621 -12.82 16.08 -3.01
C LYS A 621 -11.51 16.03 -2.22
N GLY A 622 -11.52 16.35 -0.93
CA GLY A 622 -10.31 16.31 -0.12
C GLY A 622 -9.45 17.57 -0.24
N THR A 623 -8.14 17.42 -0.02
CA THR A 623 -7.22 18.54 0.19
C THR A 623 -5.92 18.39 -0.58
N VAL A 624 -5.31 19.54 -0.89
CA VAL A 624 -3.97 19.64 -1.47
C VAL A 624 -3.02 20.31 -0.47
N ALA A 625 -1.83 19.72 -0.31
CA ALA A 625 -0.71 20.33 0.39
C ALA A 625 0.24 20.99 -0.62
N PHE A 626 0.67 22.23 -0.35
CA PHE A 626 1.72 22.89 -1.13
C PHE A 626 3.04 22.88 -0.35
N ALA A 627 4.12 22.51 -1.03
CA ALA A 627 5.48 22.53 -0.49
C ALA A 627 6.39 23.41 -1.34
N ASP A 628 7.30 24.13 -0.68
CA ASP A 628 8.42 24.84 -1.32
C ASP A 628 9.72 24.14 -0.93
N SER A 629 10.46 23.69 -1.94
CA SER A 629 11.80 23.10 -1.76
C SER A 629 11.79 21.93 -0.78
N GLY A 630 10.77 21.07 -0.91
CA GLY A 630 10.54 19.89 -0.06
C GLY A 630 9.88 20.17 1.29
N HIS A 631 9.64 21.43 1.65
CA HIS A 631 9.06 21.81 2.94
C HIS A 631 7.62 22.27 2.77
N VAL A 632 6.69 21.65 3.51
CA VAL A 632 5.27 22.04 3.47
C VAL A 632 5.11 23.49 3.93
N ILE A 633 4.44 24.29 3.11
CA ILE A 633 4.10 25.68 3.43
C ILE A 633 3.02 25.63 4.50
N SER A 634 3.33 26.07 5.72
CA SER A 634 2.49 25.81 6.89
C SER A 634 1.06 26.33 6.75
N ALA A 635 0.86 27.47 6.07
CA ALA A 635 -0.46 28.02 5.80
C ALA A 635 -1.26 27.25 4.73
N CYS A 636 -0.62 26.32 4.03
CA CYS A 636 -1.14 25.59 2.88
C CYS A 636 -0.91 24.08 3.00
N ALA A 637 -0.85 23.57 4.23
CA ALA A 637 -0.63 22.14 4.50
C ALA A 637 -1.83 21.26 4.11
N ALA A 638 -3.05 21.80 4.08
CA ALA A 638 -4.26 21.08 3.73
C ALA A 638 -5.33 22.04 3.18
N VAL A 639 -5.15 22.51 1.95
CA VAL A 639 -6.09 23.41 1.29
C VAL A 639 -7.21 22.58 0.65
N PRO A 640 -8.50 22.80 1.00
CA PRO A 640 -9.61 22.03 0.42
C PRO A 640 -9.78 22.33 -1.07
N LEU A 641 -10.13 21.30 -1.84
CA LEU A 641 -10.55 21.48 -3.22
C LEU A 641 -11.89 22.23 -3.29
N SER A 642 -11.99 23.17 -4.23
CA SER A 642 -13.23 23.85 -4.58
C SER A 642 -14.21 22.92 -5.33
N ALA A 643 -15.40 23.44 -5.66
CA ALA A 643 -16.35 22.73 -6.51
C ALA A 643 -15.84 22.44 -7.94
N THR A 644 -14.73 23.04 -8.36
CA THR A 644 -14.06 22.79 -9.65
C THR A 644 -12.76 21.98 -9.49
N ALA A 645 -12.59 21.27 -8.37
CA ALA A 645 -11.39 20.51 -8.04
C ALA A 645 -10.10 21.34 -8.11
N THR A 646 -10.16 22.57 -7.58
CA THR A 646 -8.99 23.46 -7.52
C THR A 646 -8.72 23.89 -6.07
N ALA A 647 -7.46 23.80 -5.63
CA ALA A 647 -6.97 24.36 -4.38
C ALA A 647 -6.03 25.53 -4.65
N THR A 648 -6.05 26.58 -3.81
CA THR A 648 -5.20 27.77 -3.98
C THR A 648 -4.46 28.14 -2.70
N CYS A 649 -3.19 28.53 -2.83
CA CYS A 649 -2.30 28.90 -1.75
C CYS A 649 -1.61 30.23 -2.08
N THR A 650 -1.76 31.25 -1.24
CA THR A 650 -1.10 32.54 -1.43
C THR A 650 0.09 32.70 -0.49
N VAL A 651 1.25 33.05 -1.05
CA VAL A 651 2.52 33.19 -0.33
C VAL A 651 3.15 34.54 -0.68
N THR A 652 3.95 35.10 0.22
CA THR A 652 4.75 36.31 -0.04
C THR A 652 6.19 36.04 0.37
N TYR A 653 7.11 36.14 -0.58
CA TYR A 653 8.54 35.99 -0.32
C TYR A 653 9.17 37.37 -0.11
N THR A 654 9.97 37.51 0.94
CA THR A 654 10.61 38.78 1.32
C THR A 654 12.04 38.90 0.79
N THR A 655 12.61 37.82 0.27
CA THR A 655 13.99 37.73 -0.21
C THR A 655 14.04 37.19 -1.63
N ARG A 656 15.01 37.66 -2.43
CA ARG A 656 15.29 37.08 -3.75
C ARG A 656 15.62 35.58 -3.59
N GLY A 657 15.09 34.75 -4.47
CA GLY A 657 15.32 33.32 -4.43
C GLY A 657 14.57 32.57 -5.51
N SER A 658 15.02 31.35 -5.79
CA SER A 658 14.26 30.38 -6.57
C SER A 658 13.54 29.45 -5.59
N HIS A 659 12.29 29.16 -5.90
CA HIS A 659 11.38 28.34 -5.10
C HIS A 659 10.90 27.15 -5.93
N SER A 660 10.89 25.97 -5.34
CA SER A 660 10.53 24.72 -6.00
C SER A 660 9.18 24.23 -5.48
N ILE A 661 8.10 24.62 -6.16
CA ILE A 661 6.75 24.42 -5.67
C ILE A 661 6.18 23.09 -6.17
N VAL A 662 5.72 22.27 -5.23
CA VAL A 662 5.04 20.99 -5.50
C VAL A 662 3.68 21.00 -4.80
N ALA A 663 2.64 20.57 -5.51
CA ALA A 663 1.31 20.37 -4.96
C ALA A 663 1.00 18.87 -4.86
N THR A 664 0.63 18.41 -3.67
CA THR A 664 0.29 17.02 -3.39
C THR A 664 -1.18 16.92 -3.02
N TYR A 665 -1.98 16.30 -3.88
CA TYR A 665 -3.34 15.92 -3.58
C TYR A 665 -3.34 14.64 -2.74
N ALA A 666 -3.98 14.68 -1.57
CA ALA A 666 -3.97 13.58 -0.60
C ALA A 666 -4.86 12.39 -0.99
N GLY A 667 -5.70 12.53 -2.02
CA GLY A 667 -6.76 11.57 -2.31
C GLY A 667 -8.01 11.79 -1.46
N ASP A 668 -9.04 11.00 -1.73
CA ASP A 668 -10.24 10.87 -0.90
C ASP A 668 -10.74 9.41 -0.88
N ALA A 669 -11.98 9.18 -0.42
CA ALA A 669 -12.55 7.84 -0.31
C ALA A 669 -12.73 7.12 -1.66
N ASN A 670 -12.78 7.86 -2.78
CA ASN A 670 -13.02 7.32 -4.11
C ASN A 670 -11.91 7.65 -5.11
N ASP A 671 -11.11 8.69 -4.85
CA ASP A 671 -10.07 9.19 -5.74
C ASP A 671 -8.67 9.00 -5.13
N ALA A 672 -7.75 8.39 -5.87
CA ALA A 672 -6.38 8.17 -5.42
C ALA A 672 -5.58 9.48 -5.30
N SER A 673 -4.57 9.51 -4.43
CA SER A 673 -3.64 10.64 -4.29
C SER A 673 -2.81 10.87 -5.56
N SER A 674 -2.39 12.11 -5.80
CA SER A 674 -1.46 12.44 -6.88
C SER A 674 -0.58 13.64 -6.54
N VAL A 675 0.55 13.76 -7.25
CA VAL A 675 1.55 14.82 -7.04
C VAL A 675 1.79 15.56 -8.34
N SER A 676 1.87 16.89 -8.29
CA SER A 676 2.22 17.69 -9.45
C SER A 676 3.68 17.54 -9.84
N GLY A 677 4.01 17.89 -11.08
CA GLY A 677 5.38 18.26 -11.41
C GLY A 677 5.86 19.47 -10.60
N THR A 678 7.18 19.67 -10.56
CA THR A 678 7.80 20.82 -9.88
C THR A 678 7.61 22.10 -10.70
N LEU A 679 7.00 23.11 -10.08
CA LEU A 679 6.92 24.48 -10.59
C LEU A 679 8.08 25.31 -10.03
N SER A 680 8.95 25.83 -10.90
CA SER A 680 10.04 26.73 -10.50
C SER A 680 9.54 28.17 -10.45
N GLU A 681 9.37 28.74 -9.27
CA GLU A 681 8.99 30.14 -9.06
C GLU A 681 10.22 31.00 -8.73
N LEU A 682 10.35 32.18 -9.34
CA LEU A 682 11.47 33.09 -9.08
C LEU A 682 10.98 34.37 -8.39
N THR A 683 11.49 34.62 -7.19
CA THR A 683 11.31 35.89 -6.49
C THR A 683 12.44 36.86 -6.86
N LEU A 684 12.10 37.97 -7.50
CA LEU A 684 13.01 39.07 -7.81
C LEU A 684 13.01 40.11 -6.69
N GLY A 685 14.13 40.78 -6.43
CA GLY A 685 14.16 41.91 -5.50
C GLY A 685 15.31 42.87 -5.81
N PRO A 686 15.19 44.16 -5.45
CA PRO A 686 16.29 45.10 -5.54
C PRO A 686 17.46 44.62 -4.66
N VAL A 687 18.68 44.87 -5.12
CA VAL A 687 19.89 44.51 -4.38
C VAL A 687 20.61 45.76 -3.88
N ASN A 688 21.29 45.65 -2.74
CA ASN A 688 22.24 46.68 -2.33
C ASN A 688 23.49 46.60 -3.22
N THR A 689 23.54 47.41 -4.28
CA THR A 689 24.68 47.51 -5.20
C THR A 689 25.98 47.98 -4.50
N GLY A 690 25.86 48.58 -3.31
CA GLY A 690 26.95 49.26 -2.61
C GLY A 690 27.25 50.67 -3.14
N ALA A 691 26.55 51.11 -4.20
CA ALA A 691 26.70 52.44 -4.77
C ALA A 691 26.13 53.52 -3.84
N GLN A 692 26.66 54.73 -3.96
CA GLN A 692 26.25 55.89 -3.19
C GLN A 692 25.42 56.84 -4.07
N PRO A 693 24.36 57.45 -3.53
CA PRO A 693 23.53 58.37 -4.30
C PRO A 693 24.28 59.67 -4.61
N MET A 694 23.83 60.42 -5.62
CA MET A 694 24.40 61.74 -5.96
C MET A 694 24.48 62.68 -4.75
N ALA A 695 23.51 62.62 -3.83
CA ALA A 695 23.48 63.44 -2.62
C ALA A 695 24.69 63.19 -1.71
N PHE A 696 25.17 61.95 -1.61
CA PHE A 696 26.39 61.61 -0.87
C PHE A 696 27.62 62.31 -1.47
N TRP A 697 27.75 62.27 -2.80
CA TRP A 697 28.86 62.88 -3.52
C TRP A 697 28.85 64.40 -3.49
N MET A 698 27.68 65.02 -3.28
CA MET A 698 27.56 66.47 -3.08
C MET A 698 27.96 66.91 -1.66
N GLY A 699 27.70 66.08 -0.66
CA GLY A 699 27.95 66.40 0.75
C GLY A 699 29.43 66.36 1.14
N ASP A 700 29.73 66.88 2.34
CA ASP A 700 31.09 66.98 2.87
C ASP A 700 31.83 65.64 2.89
N SER A 701 31.12 64.52 3.11
CA SER A 701 31.69 63.17 3.09
C SER A 701 32.21 62.78 1.71
N GLY A 702 31.40 62.90 0.66
CA GLY A 702 31.83 62.58 -0.71
C GLY A 702 32.91 63.53 -1.21
N GLN A 703 32.74 64.83 -0.95
CA GLN A 703 33.73 65.86 -1.30
C GLN A 703 35.06 65.66 -0.56
N GLY A 704 35.01 65.24 0.71
CA GLY A 704 36.16 64.86 1.52
C GLY A 704 36.93 63.67 0.94
N ILE A 705 36.22 62.67 0.42
CA ILE A 705 36.84 61.50 -0.22
C ILE A 705 37.52 61.87 -1.53
N VAL A 706 36.88 62.71 -2.35
CA VAL A 706 37.47 63.18 -3.61
C VAL A 706 38.71 64.04 -3.34
N SER A 707 38.63 64.99 -2.40
CA SER A 707 39.73 65.87 -2.04
C SER A 707 40.92 65.13 -1.40
N GLY A 708 40.66 64.09 -0.60
CA GLY A 708 41.65 63.18 -0.03
C GLY A 708 42.12 62.07 -0.99
N GLY A 709 41.71 62.11 -2.26
CA GLY A 709 42.07 61.13 -3.28
C GLY A 709 43.57 61.10 -3.63
N SER A 710 44.03 60.00 -4.23
CA SER A 710 45.42 59.89 -4.69
C SER A 710 45.72 60.86 -5.84
N SER A 711 46.91 61.46 -5.83
CA SER A 711 47.41 62.31 -6.92
C SER A 711 48.75 61.80 -7.46
N SER A 712 49.08 62.18 -8.70
CA SER A 712 50.40 61.97 -9.32
C SER A 712 50.85 63.28 -9.94
N GLY A 713 52.01 63.80 -9.54
CA GLY A 713 52.49 65.12 -9.99
C GLY A 713 51.53 66.27 -9.68
N GLY A 714 50.77 66.18 -8.57
CA GLY A 714 49.75 67.17 -8.19
C GLY A 714 48.40 67.05 -8.93
N VAL A 715 48.30 66.16 -9.92
CA VAL A 715 47.06 65.91 -10.67
C VAL A 715 46.27 64.78 -10.00
N CYS A 716 44.98 64.97 -9.78
CA CYS A 716 44.14 63.95 -9.14
C CYS A 716 43.92 62.75 -10.05
N LYS A 717 44.14 61.53 -9.52
CA LYS A 717 43.95 60.29 -10.29
C LYS A 717 42.49 60.02 -10.64
N SER A 718 41.54 60.37 -9.76
CA SER A 718 40.10 60.28 -10.05
C SER A 718 39.72 61.21 -11.20
N GLY A 719 40.27 62.42 -11.24
CA GLY A 719 40.07 63.35 -12.35
C GLY A 719 40.65 62.84 -13.67
N ALA A 720 41.81 62.19 -13.65
CA ALA A 720 42.36 61.54 -14.85
C ALA A 720 41.46 60.41 -15.36
N TRP A 721 40.91 59.61 -14.45
CA TRP A 721 40.00 58.52 -14.78
C TRP A 721 38.65 59.01 -15.29
N LEU A 722 38.03 60.01 -14.65
CA LEU A 722 36.76 60.59 -15.09
C LEU A 722 36.84 61.12 -16.54
N ARG A 723 37.97 61.72 -16.94
CA ARG A 723 38.17 62.23 -18.31
C ARG A 723 38.24 61.16 -19.40
N THR A 724 38.32 59.88 -19.04
CA THR A 724 38.16 58.77 -20.00
C THR A 724 36.71 58.64 -20.48
N PHE A 725 35.75 59.18 -19.71
CA PHE A 725 34.37 59.34 -20.11
C PHE A 725 34.18 60.70 -20.79
N ARG A 726 33.72 60.68 -22.05
CA ARG A 726 33.43 61.83 -22.90
C ARG A 726 32.64 62.93 -22.17
N PRO A 727 31.68 62.61 -21.28
CA PRO A 727 30.94 63.64 -20.58
C PRO A 727 31.69 64.48 -19.57
N PHE A 728 32.85 64.00 -19.09
CA PHE A 728 33.66 64.67 -18.07
C PHE A 728 34.97 65.24 -18.63
N GLN A 729 35.11 65.33 -19.96
CA GLN A 729 36.29 65.89 -20.63
C GLN A 729 36.43 67.41 -20.47
N ASP A 730 35.38 68.09 -20.03
CA ASP A 730 35.39 69.50 -19.62
C ASP A 730 36.18 69.75 -18.32
N LEU A 731 36.46 68.69 -17.53
CA LEU A 731 37.37 68.74 -16.40
C LEU A 731 38.81 69.00 -16.87
N ARG A 732 39.48 69.99 -16.28
CA ARG A 732 40.86 70.36 -16.65
C ARG A 732 41.84 69.20 -16.46
N SER A 733 42.74 68.99 -17.42
CA SER A 733 43.73 67.90 -17.41
C SER A 733 44.70 67.97 -16.21
N SER A 734 44.99 69.17 -15.72
CA SER A 734 45.87 69.45 -14.57
C SER A 734 45.13 69.61 -13.23
N ALA A 735 43.85 69.25 -13.15
CA ALA A 735 43.04 69.46 -11.95
C ALA A 735 43.61 68.73 -10.71
N SER A 736 43.79 69.48 -9.62
CA SER A 736 44.08 68.94 -8.27
C SER A 736 42.86 68.20 -7.71
N CYS A 737 43.02 67.39 -6.67
CA CYS A 737 41.89 66.68 -6.06
C CYS A 737 40.82 67.62 -5.48
N SER A 738 41.21 68.78 -4.96
CA SER A 738 40.27 69.85 -4.57
C SER A 738 39.50 70.44 -5.76
N SER A 739 40.16 70.58 -6.92
CA SER A 739 39.53 71.06 -8.15
C SER A 739 38.54 70.02 -8.70
N VAL A 740 38.87 68.73 -8.61
CA VAL A 740 37.96 67.64 -8.99
C VAL A 740 36.74 67.59 -8.07
N ALA A 741 36.93 67.72 -6.76
CA ALA A 741 35.82 67.79 -5.80
C ALA A 741 34.85 68.95 -6.16
N SER A 742 35.41 70.15 -6.38
CA SER A 742 34.65 71.33 -6.80
C SER A 742 33.85 71.11 -8.09
N TYR A 743 34.45 70.43 -9.08
CA TYR A 743 33.78 70.04 -10.32
C TYR A 743 32.60 69.09 -10.07
N VAL A 744 32.82 68.03 -9.28
CA VAL A 744 31.76 67.07 -8.93
C VAL A 744 30.58 67.78 -8.27
N GLY A 745 30.85 68.65 -7.30
CA GLY A 745 29.81 69.42 -6.64
C GLY A 745 29.05 70.34 -7.58
N ALA A 746 29.72 70.95 -8.58
CA ALA A 746 29.06 71.80 -9.56
C ALA A 746 28.15 71.01 -10.51
N VAL A 747 28.58 69.85 -10.98
CA VAL A 747 27.78 68.97 -11.85
C VAL A 747 26.54 68.47 -11.12
N VAL A 748 26.71 67.95 -9.89
CA VAL A 748 25.57 67.41 -9.11
C VAL A 748 24.57 68.51 -8.73
N ARG A 749 25.03 69.72 -8.38
CA ARG A 749 24.13 70.87 -8.13
C ARG A 749 23.36 71.29 -9.38
N ALA A 750 23.98 71.26 -10.55
CA ALA A 750 23.30 71.57 -11.80
C ALA A 750 22.25 70.50 -12.17
N ALA A 751 22.56 69.24 -11.88
CA ALA A 751 21.64 68.11 -12.12
C ALA A 751 20.40 68.14 -11.21
N THR A 752 20.48 68.76 -10.03
CA THR A 752 19.42 68.78 -9.00
C THR A 752 18.66 70.11 -8.89
N ALA A 753 18.98 71.11 -9.73
CA ALA A 753 18.32 72.42 -9.70
C ALA A 753 16.87 72.36 -10.22
N SER A 754 15.99 73.27 -9.80
CA SER A 754 14.55 73.27 -10.14
C SER A 754 14.22 73.42 -11.64
N ASN A 755 15.20 73.64 -12.51
CA ASN A 755 15.08 73.79 -13.96
C ASN A 755 16.04 72.88 -14.76
N HIS A 756 16.43 71.74 -14.19
CA HIS A 756 17.33 70.78 -14.83
C HIS A 756 16.71 70.10 -16.07
N THR A 757 17.55 69.55 -16.94
CA THR A 757 17.13 68.76 -18.11
C THR A 757 17.55 67.30 -17.92
N THR A 758 16.91 66.35 -18.62
CA THR A 758 17.27 64.91 -18.56
C THR A 758 18.75 64.67 -18.85
N ASN A 759 19.36 65.44 -19.76
CA ASN A 759 20.80 65.41 -20.03
C ASN A 759 21.66 65.72 -18.79
N LEU A 760 21.28 66.76 -18.04
CA LEU A 760 22.02 67.17 -16.84
C LEU A 760 21.85 66.14 -15.71
N LEU A 761 20.65 65.59 -15.57
CA LEU A 761 20.36 64.55 -14.59
C LEU A 761 21.14 63.27 -14.90
N LEU A 762 21.11 62.82 -16.16
CA LEU A 762 21.90 61.69 -16.64
C LEU A 762 23.40 61.90 -16.45
N LYS A 763 23.93 63.10 -16.72
CA LYS A 763 25.33 63.45 -16.43
C LYS A 763 25.67 63.33 -14.94
N GLY A 764 24.74 63.74 -14.07
CA GLY A 764 24.87 63.61 -12.61
C GLY A 764 24.89 62.16 -12.15
N GLU A 765 23.94 61.34 -12.62
CA GLU A 765 23.81 59.93 -12.20
C GLU A 765 24.99 59.09 -12.72
N MET A 766 25.37 59.30 -13.99
CA MET A 766 26.57 58.66 -14.55
C MET A 766 27.83 59.07 -13.77
N LEU A 767 27.93 60.33 -13.32
CA LEU A 767 29.06 60.78 -12.50
C LEU A 767 29.09 60.08 -11.14
N SER A 768 27.93 59.93 -10.49
CA SER A 768 27.79 59.20 -9.23
C SER A 768 28.26 57.75 -9.38
N ALA A 769 27.69 57.03 -10.35
CA ALA A 769 28.03 55.64 -10.62
C ALA A 769 29.52 55.48 -11.00
N ALA A 770 30.09 56.42 -11.76
CA ALA A 770 31.50 56.39 -12.09
C ALA A 770 32.38 56.56 -10.83
N LEU A 771 32.08 57.54 -9.97
CA LEU A 771 32.83 57.74 -8.72
C LEU A 771 32.76 56.50 -7.81
N ASP A 772 31.59 55.88 -7.72
CA ASP A 772 31.39 54.63 -7.00
C ASP A 772 32.27 53.49 -7.56
N VAL A 773 32.33 53.32 -8.88
CA VAL A 773 33.23 52.33 -9.51
C VAL A 773 34.70 52.62 -9.19
N TYR A 774 35.12 53.89 -9.24
CA TYR A 774 36.51 54.28 -8.99
C TYR A 774 36.94 53.99 -7.54
N PHE A 775 36.14 54.41 -6.57
CA PHE A 775 36.45 54.34 -5.13
C PHE A 775 35.96 53.04 -4.44
N GLY A 776 35.06 52.29 -5.08
CA GLY A 776 34.56 50.99 -4.64
C GLY A 776 35.42 49.80 -5.06
N GLY A 777 36.61 50.02 -5.67
CA GLY A 777 37.58 48.96 -5.95
C GLY A 777 38.11 48.87 -7.39
N GLY A 778 37.76 49.77 -8.31
CA GLY A 778 38.17 49.67 -9.72
C GLY A 778 39.51 50.33 -10.09
N SER A 779 39.95 51.38 -9.39
CA SER A 779 41.21 52.10 -9.72
C SER A 779 41.74 53.06 -8.62
N GLY A 780 40.92 53.44 -7.63
CA GLY A 780 41.20 54.49 -6.64
C GLY A 780 41.53 54.05 -5.22
N GLY A 781 41.69 52.73 -4.99
CA GLY A 781 41.72 52.11 -3.66
C GLY A 781 40.31 51.87 -3.09
N THR A 782 40.18 50.95 -2.12
CA THR A 782 38.90 50.64 -1.45
C THR A 782 38.61 51.70 -0.38
N LYS A 783 37.87 52.75 -0.75
CA LYS A 783 37.45 53.81 0.18
C LYS A 783 36.06 53.54 0.77
N PHE A 784 35.35 52.54 0.25
CA PHE A 784 34.09 52.02 0.76
C PHE A 784 34.11 50.49 0.82
N SER A 785 33.39 49.91 1.79
CA SER A 785 33.09 48.48 1.83
C SER A 785 31.84 48.21 1.00
N THR A 786 31.96 47.38 -0.02
CA THR A 786 30.86 47.06 -0.95
C THR A 786 30.46 45.59 -0.77
N PRO A 787 29.16 45.25 -0.72
CA PRO A 787 28.72 43.87 -0.44
C PRO A 787 29.15 42.86 -1.51
N HIS A 788 29.42 43.33 -2.73
CA HIS A 788 29.63 42.52 -3.92
C HIS A 788 31.05 42.64 -4.52
N GLY A 789 32.02 43.16 -3.75
CA GLY A 789 33.35 43.48 -4.27
C GLY A 789 33.33 44.73 -5.16
N ALA A 790 34.26 44.84 -6.12
CA ALA A 790 34.38 46.05 -6.94
C ALA A 790 33.06 46.38 -7.66
N ILE A 791 32.45 47.54 -7.35
CA ILE A 791 31.13 47.96 -7.86
C ILE A 791 31.04 47.81 -9.39
N GLY A 792 32.13 48.10 -10.10
CA GLY A 792 32.18 47.98 -11.55
C GLY A 792 31.89 46.59 -12.11
N ASN A 793 32.03 45.54 -11.31
CA ASN A 793 31.77 44.14 -11.69
C ASN A 793 30.36 43.66 -11.33
N VAL A 794 29.58 44.46 -10.59
CA VAL A 794 28.19 44.12 -10.26
C VAL A 794 27.38 44.09 -11.56
N ASN A 795 26.67 42.98 -11.76
CA ASN A 795 25.93 42.68 -12.97
C ASN A 795 24.46 43.02 -12.73
N VAL A 796 23.88 43.92 -13.54
CA VAL A 796 22.56 44.48 -13.31
C VAL A 796 21.61 44.18 -14.47
N ASP A 797 20.36 43.86 -14.12
CA ASP A 797 19.27 43.59 -15.06
C ASP A 797 18.76 44.92 -15.61
N VAL A 798 18.92 45.12 -16.91
CA VAL A 798 18.52 46.35 -17.60
C VAL A 798 17.08 46.28 -18.11
N THR A 799 16.38 45.18 -17.90
CA THR A 799 14.97 44.96 -18.27
C THR A 799 13.99 45.19 -17.12
N HIS A 800 14.47 45.21 -15.88
CA HIS A 800 13.70 45.46 -14.66
C HIS A 800 14.25 46.68 -13.90
N VAL A 801 13.97 47.86 -14.44
CA VAL A 801 14.50 49.14 -13.93
C VAL A 801 13.39 49.95 -13.26
N CYS A 802 13.69 50.51 -12.10
CA CYS A 802 12.76 51.40 -11.40
C CYS A 802 12.64 52.74 -12.12
N ALA A 803 11.42 53.09 -12.54
CA ALA A 803 11.13 54.42 -13.10
C ALA A 803 11.09 55.46 -11.96
N MET A 804 12.19 56.19 -11.77
CA MET A 804 12.38 57.17 -10.70
C MET A 804 12.09 58.58 -11.25
N LEU A 805 10.82 59.00 -11.19
CA LEU A 805 10.30 60.14 -11.98
C LEU A 805 10.36 61.53 -11.32
N ASP A 806 10.86 61.69 -10.09
CA ASP A 806 10.65 62.93 -9.33
C ASP A 806 11.92 63.72 -8.95
N GLY A 807 13.11 63.25 -9.34
CA GLY A 807 14.36 63.91 -8.95
C GLY A 807 14.64 63.85 -7.44
N SER A 808 14.04 62.89 -6.72
CA SER A 808 14.18 62.70 -5.27
C SER A 808 15.57 62.26 -4.79
N GLY A 809 16.50 61.96 -5.70
CA GLY A 809 17.87 61.58 -5.33
C GLY A 809 17.95 60.24 -4.59
N GLY A 810 17.14 59.26 -4.99
CA GLY A 810 17.30 57.88 -4.55
C GLY A 810 16.48 57.43 -3.34
N THR A 811 15.45 58.15 -2.89
CA THR A 811 14.62 57.64 -1.77
C THR A 811 13.66 56.55 -2.24
N SER A 812 13.87 55.37 -1.65
CA SER A 812 13.35 54.05 -2.00
C SER A 812 11.84 53.87 -1.85
N THR A 813 11.06 54.06 -2.91
CA THR A 813 9.82 53.28 -3.12
C THR A 813 9.51 53.16 -4.61
N CYS A 814 9.94 52.06 -5.21
CA CYS A 814 9.52 51.66 -6.54
C CYS A 814 8.15 51.00 -6.38
N GLY A 815 7.07 51.72 -6.72
CA GLY A 815 5.67 51.30 -6.47
C GLY A 815 5.17 50.11 -7.30
N GLY A 816 6.07 49.18 -7.69
CA GLY A 816 5.74 47.97 -8.44
C GLY A 816 5.75 48.10 -9.97
N THR A 817 5.93 49.30 -10.52
CA THR A 817 6.03 49.51 -11.98
C THR A 817 7.50 49.55 -12.41
N PHE A 818 7.96 48.47 -13.04
CA PHE A 818 9.30 48.39 -13.63
C PHE A 818 9.26 48.72 -15.12
N GLY A 819 10.25 49.49 -15.59
CA GLY A 819 10.49 49.79 -16.99
C GLY A 819 11.62 48.92 -17.57
N ASN A 820 11.60 48.76 -18.90
CA ASN A 820 12.64 48.06 -19.63
C ASN A 820 13.56 49.08 -20.33
N SER A 821 14.82 49.17 -19.89
CA SER A 821 15.84 50.07 -20.43
C SER A 821 16.77 49.40 -21.44
N SER A 822 16.50 48.16 -21.83
CA SER A 822 17.32 47.36 -22.76
C SER A 822 17.64 48.10 -24.06
N THR A 823 16.68 48.83 -24.62
CA THR A 823 16.85 49.59 -25.86
C THR A 823 17.85 50.74 -25.72
N ALA A 824 17.95 51.36 -24.55
CA ALA A 824 18.97 52.37 -24.26
C ALA A 824 20.37 51.76 -24.13
N PHE A 825 20.49 50.45 -23.93
CA PHE A 825 21.76 49.73 -23.81
C PHE A 825 21.95 48.66 -24.90
N GLY A 826 21.47 48.94 -26.11
CA GLY A 826 21.75 48.13 -27.30
C GLY A 826 21.07 46.76 -27.32
N GLY A 827 19.97 46.58 -26.59
CA GLY A 827 19.21 45.33 -26.53
C GLY A 827 19.74 44.33 -25.50
N ALA A 828 20.69 44.72 -24.64
CA ALA A 828 21.16 43.85 -23.57
C ALA A 828 20.02 43.55 -22.57
N THR A 829 20.04 42.37 -21.97
CA THR A 829 19.16 42.05 -20.82
C THR A 829 19.90 42.19 -19.50
N CYS A 830 21.24 42.10 -19.53
CA CYS A 830 22.09 42.10 -18.36
C CYS A 830 23.46 42.69 -18.67
N MET A 831 23.98 43.60 -17.83
CA MET A 831 25.29 44.24 -18.02
C MET A 831 25.97 44.56 -16.69
N THR A 832 27.31 44.55 -16.66
CA THR A 832 28.04 45.10 -15.50
C THR A 832 27.98 46.62 -15.47
N ILE A 833 28.06 47.23 -14.28
CA ILE A 833 28.05 48.70 -14.14
C ILE A 833 29.17 49.35 -14.98
N SER A 834 30.35 48.73 -15.07
CA SER A 834 31.43 49.24 -15.94
C SER A 834 31.07 49.19 -17.43
N LYS A 835 30.34 48.15 -17.87
CA LYS A 835 29.87 48.03 -19.26
C LYS A 835 28.77 49.06 -19.56
N LEU A 836 27.90 49.36 -18.60
CA LEU A 836 26.91 50.45 -18.73
C LEU A 836 27.61 51.80 -18.92
N LEU A 837 28.56 52.14 -18.03
CA LEU A 837 29.34 53.37 -18.14
C LEU A 837 30.10 53.46 -19.47
N SER A 838 30.63 52.34 -19.97
CA SER A 838 31.34 52.28 -21.24
C SER A 838 30.40 52.44 -22.45
N TYR A 839 29.21 51.87 -22.39
CA TYR A 839 28.19 52.01 -23.42
C TYR A 839 27.73 53.45 -23.54
N GLU A 840 27.36 54.04 -22.40
CA GLU A 840 26.95 55.44 -22.25
C GLU A 840 28.01 56.41 -22.83
N ASN A 841 29.28 56.11 -22.54
CA ASN A 841 30.42 56.84 -23.07
C ASN A 841 30.50 56.78 -24.61
N GLY A 842 30.18 55.63 -25.19
CA GLY A 842 30.19 55.42 -26.64
C GLY A 842 29.12 56.23 -27.38
N VAL A 843 27.97 56.45 -26.73
CA VAL A 843 26.79 57.15 -27.30
C VAL A 843 26.73 58.65 -26.94
N SER A 844 27.73 59.16 -26.22
CA SER A 844 27.87 60.57 -25.83
C SER A 844 28.85 61.34 -26.73
N ASN A 845 28.64 62.64 -26.94
CA ASN A 845 29.60 63.50 -27.64
C ASN A 845 30.76 63.98 -26.73
N SER A 846 31.86 64.43 -27.33
CA SER A 846 32.98 65.03 -26.57
C SER A 846 32.50 66.26 -25.79
N GLY A 847 32.82 66.31 -24.49
CA GLY A 847 32.35 67.36 -23.58
C GLY A 847 30.95 67.12 -22.98
N GLY A 848 30.22 66.08 -23.39
CA GLY A 848 28.98 65.64 -22.73
C GLY A 848 27.80 66.60 -22.83
N SER A 849 27.74 67.40 -23.89
CA SER A 849 26.62 68.32 -24.13
C SER A 849 25.43 67.65 -24.85
N THR A 850 25.67 66.51 -25.50
CA THR A 850 24.67 65.71 -26.22
C THR A 850 24.84 64.23 -25.89
N TRP A 851 23.79 63.63 -25.33
CA TRP A 851 23.69 62.21 -24.94
C TRP A 851 22.64 61.54 -25.82
N TYR A 852 22.86 60.32 -26.31
CA TYR A 852 21.87 59.59 -27.13
C TYR A 852 21.26 60.41 -28.28
N ALA A 853 22.05 61.28 -28.92
CA ALA A 853 21.59 62.21 -29.96
C ALA A 853 20.36 63.08 -29.56
N GLN A 854 20.21 63.39 -28.26
CA GLN A 854 19.08 64.12 -27.69
C GLN A 854 17.73 63.37 -27.73
N ASN A 855 17.74 62.04 -27.83
CA ASN A 855 16.53 61.25 -27.72
C ASN A 855 16.05 61.17 -26.27
N ALA A 856 15.00 61.93 -25.93
CA ALA A 856 14.47 62.03 -24.58
C ALA A 856 14.02 60.68 -23.97
N VAL A 857 13.54 59.73 -24.79
CA VAL A 857 13.09 58.41 -24.31
C VAL A 857 14.28 57.57 -23.87
N LEU A 858 15.30 57.46 -24.72
CA LEU A 858 16.51 56.69 -24.40
C LEU A 858 17.28 57.31 -23.23
N GLN A 859 17.30 58.65 -23.16
CA GLN A 859 17.89 59.37 -22.03
C GLN A 859 17.14 59.11 -20.71
N GLY A 860 15.81 59.05 -20.76
CA GLY A 860 15.00 58.69 -19.58
C GLY A 860 15.31 57.28 -19.09
N MET A 861 15.35 56.30 -20.00
CA MET A 861 15.69 54.91 -19.70
C MET A 861 17.10 54.75 -19.11
N ALA A 862 18.09 55.43 -19.69
CA ALA A 862 19.47 55.41 -19.20
C ALA A 862 19.59 56.10 -17.83
N LYS A 863 18.92 57.25 -17.66
CA LYS A 863 18.85 57.97 -16.38
C LYS A 863 18.29 57.07 -15.29
N ASP A 864 17.13 56.46 -15.52
CA ASP A 864 16.48 55.59 -14.55
C ASP A 864 17.34 54.37 -14.20
N MET A 865 18.13 53.86 -15.14
CA MET A 865 19.09 52.79 -14.87
C MET A 865 20.18 53.22 -13.89
N PHE A 866 20.88 54.34 -14.15
CA PHE A 866 21.94 54.81 -13.26
C PHE A 866 21.41 55.29 -11.90
N ASP A 867 20.23 55.89 -11.89
CA ASP A 867 19.51 56.28 -10.67
C ASP A 867 19.16 55.04 -9.83
N SER A 868 18.68 53.96 -10.46
CA SER A 868 18.43 52.69 -9.75
C SER A 868 19.71 52.08 -9.17
N ILE A 869 20.85 52.22 -9.85
CA ILE A 869 22.14 51.74 -9.35
C ILE A 869 22.54 52.54 -8.11
N ALA A 870 22.55 53.87 -8.20
CA ALA A 870 22.97 54.78 -7.14
C ALA A 870 22.01 54.79 -5.94
N GLY A 871 20.72 54.61 -6.21
CA GLY A 871 19.65 54.47 -5.21
C GLY A 871 19.52 53.08 -4.61
N GLN A 872 20.40 52.13 -4.96
CA GLN A 872 20.39 50.75 -4.45
C GLN A 872 19.06 50.02 -4.70
N THR A 873 18.40 50.33 -5.82
CA THR A 873 17.14 49.71 -6.26
C THR A 873 17.27 48.94 -7.57
N ALA A 874 18.48 48.87 -8.15
CA ALA A 874 18.77 48.04 -9.31
C ALA A 874 18.61 46.55 -8.98
N PHE A 875 18.20 45.78 -9.99
CA PHE A 875 18.13 44.32 -9.90
C PHE A 875 19.46 43.75 -10.40
N ILE A 876 19.96 42.69 -9.74
CA ILE A 876 21.08 41.90 -10.25
C ILE A 876 20.52 40.76 -11.09
N CYS A 877 21.16 40.51 -12.24
CA CYS A 877 21.16 39.20 -12.87
C CYS A 877 22.30 38.38 -12.25
#